data_AF-A0A820S538-F1
#
_entry.id   AF-A0A820S538-F1
#
_cell.length_a   1.000
_cell.length_b   1.000
_cell.length_c   1.000
_cell.angle_alpha   90.00
_cell.angle_beta   90.00
_cell.angle_gamma   90.00
#
_symmetry.space_group_name_H-M   'P 1'
#
loop_
_entity.id
_entity.type
_entity.pdbx_description
1 polymer ?
#
loop_
_entity_poly.entity_id
_entity_poly.type
_entity_poly.pdbx_seq_one_letter_code
_entity_poly.pdbx_strand_id
1 'polypeptide(L)'
;MELSNTPHTNWIPAEHLPWLILELEMNITIREIQIKVVRHMMEPPIPMDDKIAKNIVMQMNMGEGKTSVIIPMLSLSLCSSSSSLVRVVVLKALLTINYQSLRSKLGGLLNRKIFPFFCRRDMNFDLTQINIIFQRFEQALVKRDVVITAPEYILSFDLLAIDRCRRQELELGKSMLNIQRWLKKYARDVLDESDEILHVKYQLIYTVGGQLQVDGGIERWKTIQSILHSVKQHAASIAKLYENDVCYKPSTKASHFPEFRLLSQRRFSKLCENIANDWLNNIDYRQVDKNLISSFILKTDVSFDTLKNKFSTHAIQQFLILRGLLSAEVMYFALKKRYRVNFGVNESPTFRRLMAVPFRAKDVAADNTEFGHPDLAIVLTQLSYYYSGLTASQIGQCLDHLNQHQREPELIYEKWISKEDQKTIDSSIRHWKGINLKDSQQMNHHLYPVLCYNMIVIDYFLDHFVYPQEAKQFPHKLVASAWDLSAPSRTKIVTGFSGTNDTQLLLPVHIRQCDLPELQKTDAIVLNNLLQPENENYQPLTVNTNSYEILNHIVHSKTMINVIIDIGALFIDGTNRQIAIQWLELSDKSKVDYAIYFEMDSIFVCDRQSQHHPFQASPANERLDRCVVYLDESHTRGTDFKFPNNFRAAVTLGNGLTKDRFVQACMRMTKLGKYHWLTFWSSHEVDQQIRTLKHVTSNKSQDETIHLIDIIRWVYENTQQATWDGLHHWSTQSLSYQQKVNAFQHVQWANSEQQFTFNLLQELATHCLEPEWIKKILASSSDEEQQRELQREVEQQVEEERQHQRPIPVSPQKPKLHDAVKQLCSVDSSMLDLESLTEVFRRIPFAFNGSTFSQDCQPSSWQKNIWISTEFQKVIKTLGESLDPFLRPPRWIVVYRNQHVIFVSAYEANWLINQLKTEFSMKKTDQSFTTTLRLLLPRIKHDQSILVNTPTLTIPPSIVSHGISPFIIPNEWLVKLLIFNGTLYFETVDEQEAYCQCLGVCPKPRTKIENDAFESGWILVDGFIPQEEHRLLLQKHGCRFTANPLRFIQKLIENRNASHAPRTSH
;
A
#
# COMPACT_ATOMS: atom_id res chain seq x y z
N MET A 1 -23.82 14.39 -11.19
CA MET A 1 -23.82 14.04 -9.76
C MET A 1 -23.29 15.19 -8.90
N GLU A 2 -22.28 15.96 -9.34
CA GLU A 2 -21.87 17.19 -8.64
C GLU A 2 -22.86 18.35 -8.82
N LEU A 3 -23.37 18.57 -10.04
CA LEU A 3 -24.38 19.59 -10.34
C LEU A 3 -25.70 19.47 -9.56
N SER A 4 -25.97 18.30 -8.96
CA SER A 4 -27.17 18.07 -8.14
C SER A 4 -26.97 18.38 -6.66
N ASN A 5 -25.75 18.70 -6.21
CA ASN A 5 -25.49 19.09 -4.83
C ASN A 5 -25.49 20.61 -4.71
N THR A 6 -26.45 21.15 -3.98
CA THR A 6 -26.45 22.56 -3.60
C THR A 6 -25.35 22.78 -2.54
N PRO A 7 -24.41 23.73 -2.73
CA PRO A 7 -23.38 24.02 -1.73
C PRO A 7 -24.00 24.62 -0.45
N HIS A 8 -23.31 24.44 0.68
CA HIS A 8 -23.56 25.17 1.93
C HIS A 8 -24.99 25.05 2.51
N THR A 9 -25.67 23.91 2.30
CA THR A 9 -27.06 23.71 2.76
C THR A 9 -27.19 23.47 4.27
N ASN A 10 -26.23 22.78 4.88
CA ASN A 10 -26.28 22.38 6.29
C ASN A 10 -25.11 22.91 7.14
N TRP A 11 -24.37 23.89 6.63
CA TRP A 11 -23.30 24.60 7.35
C TRP A 11 -23.09 25.99 6.76
N ILE A 12 -22.56 26.91 7.58
CA ILE A 12 -22.34 28.30 7.19
C ILE A 12 -20.84 28.52 6.97
N PRO A 13 -20.40 28.92 5.75
CA PRO A 13 -18.97 29.11 5.45
C PRO A 13 -18.24 30.08 6.38
N ALA A 14 -18.91 31.13 6.83
CA ALA A 14 -18.37 32.12 7.76
C ALA A 14 -18.05 31.53 9.15
N GLU A 15 -18.78 30.50 9.58
CA GLU A 15 -18.60 29.84 10.89
C GLU A 15 -17.53 28.75 10.84
N HIS A 16 -17.26 28.18 9.67
CA HIS A 16 -16.27 27.12 9.47
C HIS A 16 -15.26 27.49 8.36
N LEU A 17 -14.55 28.60 8.56
CA LEU A 17 -13.56 29.10 7.60
C LEU A 17 -12.53 28.04 7.13
N PRO A 18 -12.01 27.12 7.98
CA PRO A 18 -11.11 26.07 7.50
C PRO A 18 -11.75 25.12 6.47
N TRP A 19 -13.05 24.84 6.57
CA TRP A 19 -13.74 23.99 5.59
C TRP A 19 -13.93 24.73 4.26
N LEU A 20 -14.24 26.03 4.32
CA LEU A 20 -14.32 26.85 3.10
C LEU A 20 -12.95 26.95 2.40
N ILE A 21 -11.87 27.13 3.15
CA ILE A 21 -10.52 27.15 2.57
C ILE A 21 -10.21 25.78 1.95
N LEU A 22 -10.60 24.67 2.59
CA LEU A 22 -10.42 23.33 2.03
C LEU A 22 -11.19 23.16 0.71
N GLU A 23 -12.45 23.62 0.62
CA GLU A 23 -13.23 23.63 -0.63
C GLU A 23 -12.50 24.37 -1.75
N LEU A 24 -12.00 25.57 -1.45
CA LEU A 24 -11.29 26.42 -2.40
C LEU A 24 -9.94 25.81 -2.83
N GLU A 25 -9.18 25.28 -1.87
CA GLU A 25 -7.87 24.67 -2.10
C GLU A 25 -8.00 23.39 -2.94
N MET A 26 -9.10 22.66 -2.79
CA MET A 26 -9.39 21.44 -3.55
C MET A 26 -10.20 21.65 -4.82
N ASN A 27 -10.77 22.83 -5.03
CA ASN A 27 -11.73 23.11 -6.09
C ASN A 27 -12.89 22.09 -6.09
N ILE A 28 -13.49 21.86 -4.93
CA ILE A 28 -14.62 20.93 -4.74
C ILE A 28 -15.77 21.61 -3.99
N THR A 29 -16.94 20.99 -4.05
CA THR A 29 -18.07 21.29 -3.16
C THR A 29 -18.23 20.17 -2.14
N ILE A 30 -18.19 20.50 -0.85
CA ILE A 30 -18.47 19.57 0.24
C ILE A 30 -19.96 19.26 0.25
N ARG A 31 -20.29 17.96 0.24
CA ARG A 31 -21.66 17.45 0.19
C ARG A 31 -22.29 17.44 1.58
N GLU A 32 -23.60 17.62 1.64
CA GLU A 32 -24.38 17.61 2.89
C GLU A 32 -24.07 16.38 3.78
N ILE A 33 -24.02 15.20 3.16
CA ILE A 33 -23.73 13.93 3.86
C ILE A 33 -22.33 13.90 4.46
N GLN A 34 -21.33 14.47 3.79
CA GLN A 34 -19.94 14.51 4.30
C GLN A 34 -19.86 15.35 5.59
N ILE A 35 -20.65 16.43 5.68
CA ILE A 35 -20.72 17.27 6.87
C ILE A 35 -21.43 16.56 8.02
N LYS A 36 -22.53 15.86 7.74
CA LYS A 36 -23.22 15.03 8.73
C LYS A 36 -22.29 13.97 9.33
N VAL A 37 -21.53 13.28 8.46
CA VAL A 37 -20.51 12.30 8.89
C VAL A 37 -19.44 12.96 9.76
N VAL A 38 -18.84 14.06 9.31
CA VAL A 38 -17.79 14.75 10.08
C VAL A 38 -18.30 15.18 11.46
N ARG A 39 -19.50 15.78 11.56
CA ARG A 39 -20.09 16.17 12.84
C ARG A 39 -20.33 14.96 13.75
N HIS A 40 -20.86 13.87 13.20
CA HIS A 40 -21.10 12.63 13.95
C HIS A 40 -19.80 12.01 14.48
N MET A 41 -18.72 12.04 13.69
CA MET A 41 -17.40 11.54 14.11
C MET A 41 -16.70 12.45 15.13
N MET A 42 -16.96 13.76 15.09
CA MET A 42 -16.42 14.69 16.10
C MET A 42 -17.04 14.43 17.46
N GLU A 43 -18.37 14.36 17.51
CA GLU A 43 -19.18 14.26 18.71
C GLU A 43 -20.23 13.14 18.55
N PRO A 44 -19.83 11.87 18.74
CA PRO A 44 -20.75 10.76 18.59
C PRO A 44 -21.81 10.76 19.69
N PRO A 45 -23.07 10.42 19.37
CA PRO A 45 -24.15 10.28 20.34
C PRO A 45 -23.99 8.97 21.12
N ILE A 46 -23.04 8.92 22.05
CA ILE A 46 -22.82 7.75 22.90
C ILE A 46 -23.87 7.75 24.01
N PRO A 47 -24.72 6.71 24.14
CA PRO A 47 -25.68 6.61 25.24
C PRO A 47 -24.97 6.61 26.60
N MET A 48 -25.49 7.37 27.57
CA MET A 48 -24.93 7.46 28.94
C MET A 48 -24.77 6.09 29.64
N ASP A 49 -25.53 5.08 29.20
CA ASP A 49 -25.57 3.74 29.83
C ASP A 49 -24.45 2.80 29.35
N ASP A 50 -23.77 3.10 28.25
CA ASP A 50 -22.71 2.27 27.68
C ASP A 50 -21.33 2.74 28.16
N LYS A 51 -20.95 2.32 29.37
CA LYS A 51 -19.66 2.71 29.99
C LYS A 51 -18.44 2.05 29.34
N ILE A 52 -18.62 1.05 28.46
CA ILE A 52 -17.55 0.19 27.95
C ILE A 52 -17.05 0.67 26.58
N ALA A 53 -17.95 1.04 25.67
CA ALA A 53 -17.60 1.44 24.31
C ALA A 53 -17.62 2.98 24.13
N LYS A 54 -16.44 3.60 24.12
CA LYS A 54 -16.26 5.04 23.83
C LYS A 54 -15.85 5.33 22.40
N ASN A 55 -15.24 4.35 21.72
CA ASN A 55 -14.72 4.50 20.37
C ASN A 55 -15.78 4.07 19.36
N ILE A 56 -15.79 4.71 18.20
CA ILE A 56 -16.78 4.42 17.16
C ILE A 56 -16.13 4.15 15.80
N VAL A 57 -16.78 3.33 15.00
CA VAL A 57 -16.49 3.18 13.58
C VAL A 57 -17.79 3.33 12.79
N MET A 58 -17.69 3.77 11.55
CA MET A 58 -18.84 4.04 10.68
C MET A 58 -18.65 3.41 9.31
N GLN A 59 -19.72 2.89 8.74
CA GLN A 59 -19.74 2.46 7.37
C GLN A 59 -19.90 3.67 6.44
N MET A 60 -19.07 3.73 5.41
CA MET A 60 -19.23 4.70 4.33
C MET A 60 -18.78 4.11 3.00
N ASN A 61 -19.57 4.36 1.95
CA ASN A 61 -19.35 3.79 0.64
C ASN A 61 -18.04 4.27 0.00
N MET A 62 -17.45 3.42 -0.81
CA MET A 62 -16.33 3.80 -1.67
C MET A 62 -16.75 4.91 -2.65
N GLY A 63 -15.84 5.85 -2.89
CA GLY A 63 -16.10 6.99 -3.79
C GLY A 63 -16.92 8.13 -3.17
N GLU A 64 -17.37 8.03 -1.92
CA GLU A 64 -18.08 9.13 -1.23
C GLU A 64 -17.15 10.20 -0.64
N GLY A 65 -15.84 10.01 -0.76
CA GLY A 65 -14.83 10.98 -0.35
C GLY A 65 -14.31 10.82 1.08
N LYS A 66 -14.25 9.58 1.59
CA LYS A 66 -13.69 9.22 2.91
C LYS A 66 -12.29 9.83 3.14
N THR A 67 -11.31 9.32 2.41
CA THR A 67 -9.91 9.76 2.50
C THR A 67 -9.67 11.11 1.82
N SER A 68 -10.46 11.42 0.77
CA SER A 68 -10.23 12.63 -0.04
C SER A 68 -10.82 13.90 0.55
N VAL A 69 -11.92 13.82 1.32
CA VAL A 69 -12.65 15.00 1.85
C VAL A 69 -12.83 14.90 3.36
N ILE A 70 -13.34 13.78 3.88
CA ILE A 70 -13.72 13.64 5.30
C ILE A 70 -12.51 13.63 6.23
N ILE A 71 -11.45 12.85 5.94
CA ILE A 71 -10.23 12.88 6.76
C ILE A 71 -9.63 14.29 6.85
N PRO A 72 -9.41 15.02 5.73
CA PRO A 72 -8.96 16.41 5.80
C PRO A 72 -9.87 17.31 6.65
N MET A 73 -11.19 17.25 6.46
CA MET A 73 -12.16 18.04 7.22
C MET A 73 -12.10 17.71 8.72
N LEU A 74 -12.14 16.42 9.06
CA LEU A 74 -12.11 15.94 10.42
C LEU A 74 -10.79 16.33 11.09
N SER A 75 -9.66 16.25 10.37
CA SER A 75 -8.36 16.68 10.87
C SER A 75 -8.35 18.18 11.20
N LEU A 76 -8.90 19.04 10.34
CA LEU A 76 -9.00 20.48 10.60
C LEU A 76 -9.87 20.80 11.82
N SER A 77 -11.02 20.13 11.93
CA SER A 77 -11.96 20.36 13.02
C SER A 77 -11.42 19.88 14.37
N LEU A 78 -10.84 18.69 14.42
CA LEU A 78 -10.29 18.12 15.66
C LEU A 78 -9.01 18.84 16.11
N CYS A 79 -8.23 19.36 15.18
CA CYS A 79 -7.07 20.21 15.47
C CYS A 79 -7.46 21.63 15.94
N SER A 80 -8.74 22.03 15.90
CA SER A 80 -9.14 23.41 16.24
C SER A 80 -9.00 23.74 17.73
N SER A 81 -8.93 22.74 18.61
CA SER A 81 -8.58 22.90 20.03
C SER A 81 -7.11 22.56 20.28
N SER A 82 -6.42 23.30 21.15
CA SER A 82 -5.04 22.95 21.58
C SER A 82 -4.98 21.74 22.53
N SER A 83 -6.08 20.97 22.62
CA SER A 83 -6.23 19.86 23.56
C SER A 83 -6.08 18.49 22.92
N SER A 84 -5.92 18.42 21.59
CA SER A 84 -5.88 17.16 20.83
C SER A 84 -4.85 17.20 19.70
N LEU A 85 -3.98 16.19 19.68
CA LEU A 85 -3.08 15.89 18.57
C LEU A 85 -3.79 14.93 17.63
N VAL A 86 -4.13 15.36 16.41
CA VAL A 86 -4.78 14.47 15.44
C VAL A 86 -3.77 13.52 14.84
N ARG A 87 -4.08 12.22 14.89
CA ARG A 87 -3.28 11.17 14.29
C ARG A 87 -4.14 10.35 13.33
N VAL A 88 -3.86 10.48 12.04
CA VAL A 88 -4.50 9.70 10.98
C VAL A 88 -3.75 8.38 10.84
N VAL A 89 -4.46 7.28 11.04
CA VAL A 89 -3.94 5.91 10.95
C VAL A 89 -4.46 5.29 9.67
N VAL A 90 -3.55 4.86 8.81
CA VAL A 90 -3.86 4.29 7.48
C VAL A 90 -3.13 2.95 7.33
N LEU A 91 -3.56 2.11 6.39
CA LEU A 91 -2.83 0.88 6.05
C LEU A 91 -1.41 1.21 5.55
N LYS A 92 -0.42 0.39 5.90
CA LYS A 92 1.00 0.58 5.54
C LYS A 92 1.18 0.81 4.03
N ALA A 93 0.51 0.02 3.19
CA ALA A 93 0.54 0.16 1.72
C ALA A 93 0.00 1.51 1.20
N LEU A 94 -0.92 2.14 1.94
CA LEU A 94 -1.53 3.43 1.58
C LEU A 94 -0.80 4.62 2.19
N LEU A 95 0.20 4.39 3.06
CA LEU A 95 0.81 5.44 3.87
C LEU A 95 1.46 6.54 3.02
N THR A 96 2.23 6.17 1.99
CA THR A 96 2.92 7.13 1.11
C THR A 96 1.92 7.95 0.30
N ILE A 97 0.91 7.31 -0.28
CA ILE A 97 -0.14 7.96 -1.07
C ILE A 97 -0.95 8.92 -0.19
N ASN A 98 -1.39 8.46 0.98
CA ASN A 98 -2.17 9.27 1.91
C ASN A 98 -1.34 10.42 2.51
N TYR A 99 -0.04 10.22 2.76
CA TYR A 99 0.86 11.30 3.19
C TYR A 99 0.95 12.41 2.14
N GLN A 100 1.22 12.07 0.87
CA GLN A 100 1.30 13.03 -0.22
C GLN A 100 -0.04 13.75 -0.41
N SER A 101 -1.12 12.99 -0.38
CA SER A 101 -2.50 13.47 -0.48
C SER A 101 -2.79 14.50 0.63
N LEU A 102 -2.68 14.14 1.91
CA LEU A 102 -2.92 15.07 3.02
C LEU A 102 -2.00 16.28 2.99
N ARG A 103 -0.73 16.11 2.61
CA ARG A 103 0.22 17.22 2.48
C ARG A 103 -0.22 18.22 1.41
N SER A 104 -0.72 17.74 0.27
CA SER A 104 -1.24 18.62 -0.78
C SER A 104 -2.51 19.36 -0.37
N LYS A 105 -3.37 18.72 0.43
CA LYS A 105 -4.68 19.25 0.83
C LYS A 105 -4.62 20.24 1.98
N LEU A 106 -3.76 19.97 2.96
CA LEU A 106 -3.71 20.73 4.21
C LEU A 106 -2.48 21.65 4.28
N GLY A 107 -1.47 21.42 3.45
CA GLY A 107 -0.18 22.13 3.51
C GLY A 107 -0.13 23.47 2.77
N GLY A 108 -1.13 23.82 1.95
CA GLY A 108 -1.15 25.09 1.23
C GLY A 108 -1.77 26.23 2.03
N LEU A 109 -2.99 26.66 1.72
CA LEU A 109 -3.61 27.83 2.37
C LEU A 109 -3.95 27.54 3.83
N LEU A 110 -4.28 26.29 4.15
CA LEU A 110 -4.55 25.84 5.51
C LEU A 110 -3.31 25.78 6.40
N ASN A 111 -2.11 25.77 5.80
CA ASN A 111 -0.80 25.79 6.47
C ASN A 111 -0.67 24.79 7.64
N ARG A 112 -1.16 23.55 7.43
CA ARG A 112 -0.98 22.43 8.37
C ARG A 112 0.13 21.53 7.89
N LYS A 113 1.10 21.26 8.76
CA LYS A 113 2.16 20.31 8.46
C LYS A 113 1.67 18.89 8.70
N ILE A 114 2.09 17.98 7.82
CA ILE A 114 1.85 16.54 7.99
C ILE A 114 3.15 15.89 8.46
N PHE A 115 3.11 15.29 9.64
CA PHE A 115 4.24 14.61 10.27
C PHE A 115 4.07 13.09 10.13
N PRO A 116 4.88 12.41 9.31
CA PRO A 116 4.87 10.96 9.28
C PRO A 116 5.60 10.41 10.51
N PHE A 117 5.01 9.39 11.14
CA PHE A 117 5.61 8.65 12.25
C PHE A 117 5.82 7.18 11.85
N PHE A 118 7.04 6.70 12.07
CA PHE A 118 7.48 5.34 11.76
C PHE A 118 8.20 4.78 12.99
N CYS A 119 7.97 3.51 13.31
CA CYS A 119 8.67 2.82 14.38
C CYS A 119 8.72 1.33 14.07
N ARG A 120 9.92 0.75 14.11
CA ARG A 120 10.14 -0.69 13.96
C ARG A 120 11.04 -1.21 15.08
N ARG A 121 11.02 -2.51 15.35
CA ARG A 121 11.86 -3.12 16.39
C ARG A 121 13.36 -2.90 16.18
N ASP A 122 13.81 -2.91 14.93
CA ASP A 122 15.21 -2.78 14.51
C ASP A 122 15.75 -1.34 14.64
N MET A 123 14.87 -0.36 14.87
CA MET A 123 15.29 1.02 15.08
C MET A 123 16.02 1.17 16.42
N ASN A 124 17.30 1.52 16.34
CA ASN A 124 18.16 1.79 17.48
C ASN A 124 17.98 3.24 17.95
N PHE A 125 16.88 3.48 18.67
CA PHE A 125 16.64 4.77 19.29
C PHE A 125 17.58 5.01 20.47
N ASP A 126 18.14 6.22 20.55
CA ASP A 126 18.74 6.76 21.77
C ASP A 126 17.80 7.77 22.47
N LEU A 127 18.17 8.20 23.68
CA LEU A 127 17.40 9.19 24.44
C LEU A 127 17.23 10.51 23.70
N THR A 128 18.22 10.93 22.92
CA THR A 128 18.19 12.19 22.15
C THR A 128 17.13 12.11 21.06
N GLN A 129 17.11 11.02 20.30
CA GLN A 129 16.15 10.76 19.23
C GLN A 129 14.73 10.64 19.77
N ILE A 130 14.53 9.93 20.89
CA ILE A 130 13.23 9.84 21.57
C ILE A 130 12.75 11.23 22.02
N ASN A 131 13.64 12.04 22.58
CA ASN A 131 13.30 13.41 22.98
C ASN A 131 12.95 14.29 21.77
N ILE A 132 13.64 14.15 20.64
CA ILE A 132 13.30 14.86 19.39
C ILE A 132 11.92 14.43 18.87
N ILE A 133 11.60 13.14 18.93
CA ILE A 133 10.27 12.62 18.56
C ILE A 133 9.20 13.26 19.44
N PHE A 134 9.42 13.28 20.76
CA PHE A 134 8.48 13.89 21.70
C PHE A 134 8.28 15.38 21.44
N GLN A 135 9.37 16.14 21.27
CA GLN A 135 9.32 17.57 20.92
C GLN A 135 8.53 17.81 19.63
N ARG A 136 8.62 16.91 18.63
CA ARG A 136 7.84 17.02 17.40
C ARG A 136 6.35 16.79 17.65
N PHE A 137 5.97 15.84 18.51
CA PHE A 137 4.57 15.65 18.89
C PHE A 137 4.02 16.85 19.66
N GLU A 138 4.79 17.42 20.59
CA GLU A 138 4.40 18.64 21.31
C GLU A 138 4.23 19.83 20.37
N GLN A 139 5.19 20.03 19.46
CA GLN A 139 5.08 21.07 18.44
C GLN A 139 3.87 20.86 17.54
N ALA A 140 3.59 19.62 17.13
CA ALA A 140 2.44 19.31 16.30
C ALA A 140 1.12 19.61 17.02
N LEU A 141 1.02 19.31 18.32
CA LEU A 141 -0.13 19.65 19.15
C LEU A 141 -0.34 21.17 19.21
N VAL A 142 0.71 21.94 19.50
CA VAL A 142 0.63 23.41 19.62
C VAL A 142 0.30 24.07 18.28
N LYS A 143 0.94 23.62 17.20
CA LYS A 143 0.74 24.16 15.84
C LYS A 143 -0.50 23.62 15.15
N ARG A 144 -1.21 22.68 15.77
CA ARG A 144 -2.42 22.04 15.25
C ARG A 144 -2.15 21.30 13.93
N ASP A 145 -0.97 20.71 13.85
CA ASP A 145 -0.50 19.89 12.73
C ASP A 145 -1.04 18.45 12.87
N VAL A 146 -0.89 17.66 11.80
CA VAL A 146 -1.46 16.30 11.72
C VAL A 146 -0.34 15.27 11.70
N VAL A 147 -0.46 14.22 12.51
CA VAL A 147 0.42 13.04 12.43
C VAL A 147 -0.22 12.01 11.50
N ILE A 148 0.56 11.41 10.61
CA ILE A 148 0.14 10.24 9.83
C ILE A 148 1.02 9.03 10.19
N THR A 149 0.42 7.86 10.34
CA THR A 149 1.13 6.62 10.72
C THR A 149 0.35 5.40 10.24
N ALA A 150 0.97 4.23 10.36
CA ALA A 150 0.33 2.93 10.21
C ALA A 150 0.14 2.25 11.58
N PRO A 151 -0.81 1.30 11.74
CA PRO A 151 -1.07 0.66 13.03
C PRO A 151 0.14 -0.10 13.57
N GLU A 152 0.92 -0.73 12.69
CA GLU A 152 2.10 -1.53 13.04
C GLU A 152 3.17 -0.66 13.73
N TYR A 153 3.33 0.60 13.30
CA TYR A 153 4.26 1.55 13.92
C TYR A 153 3.81 2.02 15.30
N ILE A 154 2.50 2.14 15.53
CA ILE A 154 1.96 2.45 16.86
C ILE A 154 2.24 1.28 17.80
N LEU A 155 1.85 0.08 17.39
CA LEU A 155 2.01 -1.14 18.17
C LEU A 155 3.49 -1.46 18.41
N SER A 156 4.36 -1.23 17.42
CA SER A 156 5.80 -1.41 17.54
C SER A 156 6.41 -0.44 18.55
N PHE A 157 6.00 0.83 18.55
CA PHE A 157 6.44 1.80 19.57
C PHE A 157 5.97 1.40 20.98
N ASP A 158 4.76 0.85 21.07
CA ASP A 158 4.20 0.32 22.32
C ASP A 158 5.03 -0.85 22.87
N LEU A 159 5.31 -1.85 22.03
CA LEU A 159 6.12 -3.01 22.39
C LEU A 159 7.59 -2.66 22.65
N LEU A 160 8.16 -1.73 21.87
CA LEU A 160 9.56 -1.37 21.98
C LEU A 160 9.87 -0.73 23.33
N ALA A 161 8.98 0.10 23.89
CA ALA A 161 9.21 0.66 25.22
C ALA A 161 9.29 -0.42 26.31
N ILE A 162 8.43 -1.44 26.23
CA ILE A 162 8.44 -2.60 27.13
C ILE A 162 9.72 -3.43 26.91
N ASP A 163 10.11 -3.65 25.65
CA ASP A 163 11.34 -4.39 25.31
C ASP A 163 12.60 -3.67 25.81
N ARG A 164 12.65 -2.32 25.75
CA ARG A 164 13.77 -1.53 26.32
C ARG A 164 13.85 -1.69 27.85
N CYS A 165 12.71 -1.67 28.55
CA CYS A 165 12.67 -1.97 29.98
C CYS A 165 13.20 -3.38 30.28
N ARG A 166 12.82 -4.37 29.47
CA ARG A 166 13.30 -5.76 29.59
C ARG A 166 14.81 -5.88 29.38
N ARG A 167 15.38 -5.16 28.40
CA ARG A 167 16.82 -5.14 28.09
C ARG A 167 17.65 -4.34 29.10
N GLN A 168 17.05 -3.89 30.21
CA GLN A 168 17.67 -3.04 31.22
C GLN A 168 18.09 -1.64 30.70
N GLU A 169 17.53 -1.20 29.56
CA GLU A 169 17.67 0.17 29.04
C GLU A 169 16.60 1.07 29.67
N LEU A 170 16.62 1.17 31.00
CA LEU A 170 15.47 1.61 31.79
C LEU A 170 15.12 3.08 31.61
N GLU A 171 16.11 3.97 31.47
CA GLU A 171 15.86 5.40 31.19
C GLU A 171 15.19 5.61 29.83
N LEU A 172 15.63 4.88 28.82
CA LEU A 172 15.05 4.93 27.48
C LEU A 172 13.62 4.39 27.49
N GLY A 173 13.42 3.21 28.08
CA GLY A 173 12.10 2.60 28.24
C GLY A 173 11.13 3.52 29.01
N LYS A 174 11.58 4.13 30.12
CA LYS A 174 10.79 5.10 30.89
C LYS A 174 10.39 6.31 30.06
N SER A 175 11.32 6.88 29.29
CA SER A 175 11.02 8.02 28.40
C SER A 175 9.98 7.65 27.35
N MET A 176 10.12 6.51 26.70
CA MET A 176 9.15 6.02 25.70
C MET A 176 7.78 5.76 26.33
N LEU A 177 7.71 5.10 27.50
CA LEU A 177 6.45 4.88 28.22
C LEU A 177 5.77 6.21 28.61
N ASN A 178 6.53 7.23 28.99
CA ASN A 178 5.99 8.57 29.26
C ASN A 178 5.37 9.20 28.01
N ILE A 179 6.01 9.04 26.85
CA ILE A 179 5.45 9.49 25.56
C ILE A 179 4.16 8.73 25.24
N GLN A 180 4.11 7.42 25.47
CA GLN A 180 2.88 6.64 25.29
C GLN A 180 1.75 7.14 26.19
N ARG A 181 2.04 7.42 27.48
CA ARG A 181 1.06 8.01 28.41
C ARG A 181 0.57 9.36 27.90
N TRP A 182 1.48 10.20 27.40
CA TRP A 182 1.14 11.49 26.81
C TRP A 182 0.26 11.33 25.56
N LEU A 183 0.59 10.40 24.67
CA LEU A 183 -0.21 10.10 23.47
C LEU A 183 -1.60 9.58 23.85
N LYS A 184 -1.74 8.70 24.85
CA LYS A 184 -3.05 8.25 25.36
C LYS A 184 -3.94 9.40 25.87
N LYS A 185 -3.32 10.47 26.37
CA LYS A 185 -4.02 11.67 26.87
C LYS A 185 -4.41 12.64 25.75
N TYR A 186 -3.50 12.90 24.80
CA TYR A 186 -3.67 13.97 23.81
C TYR A 186 -3.99 13.49 22.39
N ALA A 187 -3.62 12.27 21.99
CA ALA A 187 -3.81 11.80 20.62
C ALA A 187 -5.27 11.41 20.34
N ARG A 188 -5.86 12.05 19.33
CA ARG A 188 -7.19 11.75 18.77
C ARG A 188 -6.98 11.00 17.45
N ASP A 189 -7.21 9.69 17.48
CA ASP A 189 -6.93 8.81 16.33
C ASP A 189 -8.13 8.76 15.38
N VAL A 190 -7.83 8.87 14.08
CA VAL A 190 -8.78 8.70 12.96
C VAL A 190 -8.30 7.54 12.11
N LEU A 191 -9.09 6.46 12.01
CA LEU A 191 -8.74 5.25 11.28
C LEU A 191 -9.36 5.26 9.87
N ASP A 192 -8.53 5.10 8.84
CA ASP A 192 -8.95 4.87 7.45
C ASP A 192 -8.93 3.36 7.15
N GLU A 193 -10.02 2.81 6.61
CA GLU A 193 -10.24 1.36 6.45
C GLU A 193 -10.14 0.61 7.79
N SER A 194 -10.99 1.03 8.74
CA SER A 194 -10.99 0.53 10.11
C SER A 194 -11.26 -0.98 10.22
N ASP A 195 -11.97 -1.56 9.26
CA ASP A 195 -12.21 -3.01 9.14
C ASP A 195 -10.91 -3.81 9.01
N GLU A 196 -9.94 -3.32 8.24
CA GLU A 196 -8.62 -3.95 8.07
C GLU A 196 -7.66 -3.59 9.20
N ILE A 197 -7.63 -2.32 9.63
CA ILE A 197 -6.78 -1.88 10.74
C ILE A 197 -7.10 -2.65 12.04
N LEU A 198 -8.36 -2.98 12.25
CA LEU A 198 -8.85 -3.66 13.45
C LEU A 198 -9.08 -5.16 13.25
N HIS A 199 -8.60 -5.72 12.14
CA HIS A 199 -8.87 -7.10 11.76
C HIS A 199 -8.23 -8.11 12.74
N VAL A 200 -9.03 -9.09 13.20
CA VAL A 200 -8.64 -10.07 14.23
C VAL A 200 -7.54 -11.04 13.82
N LYS A 201 -7.23 -11.15 12.52
CA LYS A 201 -6.10 -12.00 12.07
C LYS A 201 -4.74 -11.32 12.26
N TYR A 202 -4.69 -9.99 12.35
CA TYR A 202 -3.44 -9.26 12.47
C TYR A 202 -2.96 -9.17 13.93
N GLN A 203 -1.70 -9.52 14.16
CA GLN A 203 -1.03 -9.40 15.45
C GLN A 203 0.46 -9.15 15.26
N LEU A 204 1.00 -8.15 15.97
CA LEU A 204 2.44 -7.86 16.02
C LEU A 204 3.08 -8.65 17.17
N ILE A 205 4.15 -9.38 16.87
CA ILE A 205 4.85 -10.25 17.82
C ILE A 205 6.34 -9.93 17.85
N TYR A 206 6.85 -9.61 19.03
CA TYR A 206 8.27 -9.55 19.32
C TYR A 206 8.68 -10.84 20.00
N THR A 207 9.48 -11.66 19.34
CA THR A 207 10.06 -12.84 19.99
C THR A 207 11.12 -12.43 21.01
N VAL A 208 11.20 -13.14 22.12
CA VAL A 208 12.08 -12.79 23.25
C VAL A 208 12.85 -14.01 23.72
N GLY A 209 14.17 -13.85 23.86
CA GLY A 209 15.08 -14.89 24.33
C GLY A 209 15.86 -15.57 23.20
N GLY A 210 16.71 -16.53 23.57
CA GLY A 210 17.52 -17.28 22.59
C GLY A 210 16.65 -18.18 21.69
N GLN A 211 17.09 -18.35 20.44
CA GLN A 211 16.47 -19.31 19.53
C GLN A 211 16.61 -20.75 20.07
N LEU A 212 15.48 -21.43 20.21
CA LEU A 212 15.41 -22.84 20.61
C LEU A 212 15.00 -23.69 19.41
N GLN A 213 15.44 -24.94 19.39
CA GLN A 213 14.90 -25.92 18.44
C GLN A 213 13.41 -26.14 18.75
N VAL A 214 12.61 -26.35 17.71
CA VAL A 214 11.23 -26.83 17.86
C VAL A 214 11.25 -28.17 18.60
N ASP A 215 10.26 -28.41 19.45
CA ASP A 215 10.18 -29.62 20.26
C ASP A 215 10.15 -30.89 19.38
N GLY A 216 11.08 -31.82 19.62
CA GLY A 216 11.23 -33.03 18.79
C GLY A 216 12.16 -32.87 17.59
N GLY A 217 12.57 -31.64 17.25
CA GLY A 217 13.63 -31.35 16.28
C GLY A 217 13.54 -32.18 15.00
N ILE A 218 14.61 -32.92 14.71
CA ILE A 218 14.76 -33.75 13.50
C ILE A 218 13.62 -34.74 13.30
N GLU A 219 13.15 -35.37 14.38
CA GLU A 219 12.09 -36.38 14.29
C GLU A 219 10.76 -35.79 13.83
N ARG A 220 10.51 -34.52 14.13
CA ARG A 220 9.27 -33.84 13.76
C ARG A 220 9.16 -33.68 12.25
N TRP A 221 10.15 -33.05 11.61
CA TRP A 221 10.10 -32.86 10.16
C TRP A 221 10.30 -34.16 9.37
N LYS A 222 11.06 -35.13 9.89
CA LYS A 222 11.12 -36.48 9.28
C LYS A 222 9.78 -37.22 9.34
N THR A 223 9.05 -37.09 10.43
CA THR A 223 7.69 -37.66 10.54
C THR A 223 6.76 -37.03 9.49
N ILE A 224 6.83 -35.71 9.32
CA ILE A 224 6.06 -34.98 8.30
C ILE A 224 6.44 -35.43 6.88
N GLN A 225 7.73 -35.54 6.58
CA GLN A 225 8.22 -36.03 5.27
C GLN A 225 7.69 -37.44 5.00
N SER A 226 7.76 -38.35 5.98
CA SER A 226 7.23 -39.71 5.86
C SER A 226 5.72 -39.73 5.57
N ILE A 227 4.94 -38.90 6.26
CA ILE A 227 3.50 -38.77 5.98
C ILE A 227 3.27 -38.25 4.57
N LEU A 228 3.99 -37.22 4.12
CA LEU A 228 3.82 -36.69 2.76
C LEU A 228 4.19 -37.72 1.69
N HIS A 229 5.17 -38.59 1.95
CA HIS A 229 5.44 -39.73 1.07
C HIS A 229 4.25 -40.70 0.99
N SER A 230 3.57 -40.97 2.09
CA SER A 230 2.31 -41.75 2.09
C SER A 230 1.18 -41.00 1.38
N VAL A 231 1.03 -39.69 1.59
CA VAL A 231 0.06 -38.85 0.85
C VAL A 231 0.25 -38.99 -0.66
N LYS A 232 1.49 -38.94 -1.16
CA LYS A 232 1.80 -39.15 -2.58
C LYS A 232 1.34 -40.52 -3.09
N GLN A 233 1.49 -41.58 -2.30
CA GLN A 233 1.08 -42.93 -2.68
C GLN A 233 -0.44 -43.04 -2.84
N HIS A 234 -1.20 -42.34 -2.00
CA HIS A 234 -2.66 -42.39 -1.98
C HIS A 234 -3.33 -41.28 -2.80
N ALA A 235 -2.62 -40.23 -3.20
CA ALA A 235 -3.20 -39.05 -3.88
C ALA A 235 -4.02 -39.43 -5.13
N ALA A 236 -3.49 -40.31 -5.98
CA ALA A 236 -4.16 -40.73 -7.22
C ALA A 236 -5.44 -41.56 -6.94
N SER A 237 -5.40 -42.46 -5.95
CA SER A 237 -6.56 -43.28 -5.60
C SER A 237 -7.65 -42.46 -4.94
N ILE A 238 -7.27 -41.52 -4.06
CA ILE A 238 -8.17 -40.55 -3.44
C ILE A 238 -8.81 -39.63 -4.48
N ALA A 239 -8.04 -39.10 -5.42
CA ALA A 239 -8.55 -38.27 -6.51
C ALA A 239 -9.55 -39.03 -7.40
N LYS A 240 -9.29 -40.31 -7.69
CA LYS A 240 -10.21 -41.15 -8.48
C LYS A 240 -11.51 -41.46 -7.73
N LEU A 241 -11.44 -41.66 -6.41
CA LEU A 241 -12.62 -41.95 -5.58
C LEU A 241 -13.47 -40.70 -5.34
N TYR A 242 -12.83 -39.53 -5.31
CA TYR A 242 -13.46 -38.26 -4.91
C TYR A 242 -13.07 -37.12 -5.87
N GLU A 243 -13.34 -37.31 -7.17
CA GLU A 243 -12.93 -36.40 -8.25
C GLU A 243 -13.38 -34.94 -8.02
N ASN A 244 -14.54 -34.75 -7.41
CA ASN A 244 -15.09 -33.44 -7.10
C ASN A 244 -14.60 -32.83 -5.77
N ASP A 245 -13.92 -33.58 -4.91
CA ASP A 245 -13.51 -33.12 -3.58
C ASP A 245 -11.99 -32.89 -3.48
N VAL A 246 -11.26 -33.01 -4.60
CA VAL A 246 -9.80 -33.00 -4.65
C VAL A 246 -9.32 -32.27 -5.90
N CYS A 247 -8.30 -31.41 -5.76
CA CYS A 247 -7.52 -30.97 -6.91
C CYS A 247 -6.29 -31.87 -7.05
N TYR A 248 -6.18 -32.59 -8.16
CA TYR A 248 -5.06 -33.50 -8.42
C TYR A 248 -4.48 -33.25 -9.80
N LYS A 249 -3.19 -32.91 -9.84
CA LYS A 249 -2.38 -32.87 -11.05
C LYS A 249 -1.30 -33.94 -10.95
N PRO A 250 -1.32 -34.96 -11.82
CA PRO A 250 -0.35 -36.05 -11.76
C PRO A 250 1.06 -35.52 -12.00
N SER A 251 2.03 -36.13 -11.33
CA SER A 251 3.44 -35.82 -11.54
C SER A 251 3.96 -36.45 -12.83
N THR A 252 4.91 -35.80 -13.49
CA THR A 252 5.55 -36.32 -14.72
C THR A 252 6.50 -37.48 -14.45
N LYS A 253 7.07 -37.55 -13.24
CA LYS A 253 7.98 -38.61 -12.80
C LYS A 253 7.57 -39.18 -11.45
N ALA A 254 8.01 -40.43 -11.19
CA ALA A 254 7.77 -41.13 -9.94
C ALA A 254 8.51 -40.54 -8.74
N SER A 255 9.57 -39.76 -8.95
CA SER A 255 10.33 -39.05 -7.91
C SER A 255 9.72 -37.72 -7.48
N HIS A 256 8.79 -37.16 -8.26
CA HIS A 256 8.16 -35.86 -8.02
C HIS A 256 6.90 -36.00 -7.17
N PHE A 257 6.55 -34.98 -6.39
CA PHE A 257 5.27 -34.92 -5.69
C PHE A 257 4.19 -34.38 -6.64
N PRO A 258 2.98 -34.98 -6.69
CA PRO A 258 1.88 -34.45 -7.49
C PRO A 258 1.31 -33.17 -6.84
N GLU A 259 0.74 -32.28 -7.65
CA GLU A 259 -0.08 -31.19 -7.07
C GLU A 259 -1.36 -31.82 -6.52
N PHE A 260 -1.58 -31.68 -5.21
CA PHE A 260 -2.66 -32.37 -4.52
C PHE A 260 -3.23 -31.47 -3.42
N ARG A 261 -4.53 -31.17 -3.51
CA ARG A 261 -5.27 -30.42 -2.50
C ARG A 261 -6.59 -31.07 -2.15
N LEU A 262 -7.01 -30.94 -0.90
CA LEU A 262 -8.31 -31.40 -0.42
C LEU A 262 -9.29 -30.23 -0.35
N LEU A 263 -10.48 -30.42 -0.93
CA LEU A 263 -11.55 -29.41 -0.95
C LEU A 263 -12.59 -29.63 0.15
N SER A 264 -12.63 -30.84 0.74
CA SER A 264 -13.65 -31.24 1.72
C SER A 264 -13.05 -32.04 2.88
N GLN A 265 -13.39 -31.64 4.11
CA GLN A 265 -12.95 -32.28 5.36
C GLN A 265 -13.42 -33.74 5.47
N ARG A 266 -14.62 -34.04 4.96
CA ARG A 266 -15.23 -35.38 5.07
C ARG A 266 -14.38 -36.48 4.41
N ARG A 267 -13.53 -36.13 3.45
CA ARG A 267 -12.68 -37.08 2.70
C ARG A 267 -11.30 -37.27 3.31
N PHE A 268 -10.89 -36.38 4.21
CA PHE A 268 -9.60 -36.44 4.89
C PHE A 268 -9.49 -37.66 5.81
N SER A 269 -10.58 -38.10 6.44
CA SER A 269 -10.61 -39.28 7.32
C SER A 269 -10.07 -40.54 6.63
N LYS A 270 -10.42 -40.77 5.36
CA LYS A 270 -9.95 -41.93 4.60
C LYS A 270 -8.45 -41.86 4.32
N LEU A 271 -7.95 -40.66 4.02
CA LEU A 271 -6.52 -40.43 3.86
C LEU A 271 -5.78 -40.68 5.18
N CYS A 272 -6.32 -40.22 6.32
CA CYS A 272 -5.77 -40.47 7.65
C CYS A 272 -5.70 -41.97 7.98
N GLU A 273 -6.75 -42.74 7.68
CA GLU A 273 -6.73 -44.20 7.85
C GLU A 273 -5.61 -44.86 7.04
N ASN A 274 -5.46 -44.49 5.77
CA ASN A 274 -4.44 -45.05 4.90
C ASN A 274 -3.03 -44.70 5.41
N ILE A 275 -2.79 -43.44 5.80
CA ILE A 275 -1.51 -42.99 6.37
C ILE A 275 -1.20 -43.73 7.69
N ALA A 276 -2.18 -43.83 8.59
CA ALA A 276 -2.02 -44.52 9.85
C ALA A 276 -1.68 -45.99 9.64
N ASN A 277 -2.32 -46.66 8.67
CA ASN A 277 -2.03 -48.06 8.34
C ASN A 277 -0.63 -48.24 7.76
N ASP A 278 -0.21 -47.39 6.80
CA ASP A 278 1.14 -47.43 6.24
C ASP A 278 2.20 -47.28 7.33
N TRP A 279 1.99 -46.30 8.22
CA TRP A 279 2.92 -46.02 9.31
C TRP A 279 2.96 -47.16 10.34
N LEU A 280 1.80 -47.69 10.75
CA LEU A 280 1.69 -48.82 11.67
C LEU A 280 2.28 -50.13 11.11
N ASN A 281 2.25 -50.30 9.78
CA ASN A 281 2.85 -51.48 9.13
C ASN A 281 4.38 -51.44 9.14
N ASN A 282 4.97 -50.23 9.19
CA ASN A 282 6.42 -50.03 9.18
C ASN A 282 7.07 -50.04 10.56
N ILE A 283 6.30 -50.21 11.63
CA ILE A 283 6.79 -50.26 13.02
C ILE A 283 6.54 -51.63 13.67
N ASP A 284 7.49 -52.04 14.51
CA ASP A 284 7.47 -53.34 15.18
C ASP A 284 6.84 -53.24 16.59
N TYR A 285 5.50 -53.24 16.62
CA TYR A 285 4.70 -53.31 17.85
C TYR A 285 3.71 -54.48 17.79
N ARG A 286 3.26 -54.98 18.95
CA ARG A 286 2.20 -56.00 19.01
C ARG A 286 0.89 -55.45 18.47
N GLN A 287 0.04 -56.31 17.90
CA GLN A 287 -1.23 -55.87 17.29
C GLN A 287 -2.15 -55.11 18.27
N VAL A 288 -2.19 -55.52 19.54
CA VAL A 288 -2.97 -54.83 20.59
C VAL A 288 -2.45 -53.40 20.82
N ASP A 289 -1.13 -53.25 20.81
CA ASP A 289 -0.45 -51.96 20.97
C ASP A 289 -0.65 -51.10 19.70
N LYS A 290 -0.61 -51.69 18.50
CA LYS A 290 -0.93 -51.01 17.22
C LYS A 290 -2.37 -50.47 17.19
N ASN A 291 -3.34 -51.25 17.66
CA ASN A 291 -4.74 -50.81 17.73
C ASN A 291 -4.92 -49.64 18.71
N LEU A 292 -4.24 -49.68 19.86
CA LEU A 292 -4.23 -48.58 20.82
C LEU A 292 -3.62 -47.31 20.21
N ILE A 293 -2.45 -47.43 19.56
CA ILE A 293 -1.79 -46.30 18.88
C ILE A 293 -2.68 -45.73 17.78
N SER A 294 -3.24 -46.59 16.91
CA SER A 294 -4.18 -46.19 15.85
C SER A 294 -5.34 -45.37 16.41
N SER A 295 -5.97 -45.86 17.49
CA SER A 295 -7.06 -45.15 18.14
C SER A 295 -6.65 -43.79 18.69
N PHE A 296 -5.43 -43.68 19.23
CA PHE A 296 -4.91 -42.44 19.81
C PHE A 296 -4.58 -41.40 18.73
N ILE A 297 -3.96 -41.79 17.61
CA ILE A 297 -3.55 -40.85 16.56
C ILE A 297 -4.72 -40.40 15.67
N LEU A 298 -5.79 -41.19 15.58
CA LEU A 298 -6.97 -40.90 14.74
C LEU A 298 -8.12 -40.21 15.50
N LYS A 299 -8.06 -40.10 16.83
CA LYS A 299 -9.14 -39.50 17.63
C LYS A 299 -8.61 -38.51 18.67
N THR A 300 -9.33 -37.43 18.92
CA THR A 300 -8.96 -36.37 19.87
C THR A 300 -9.45 -36.61 21.31
N ASP A 301 -10.37 -37.56 21.52
CA ASP A 301 -10.98 -37.88 22.82
C ASP A 301 -10.20 -38.90 23.67
N VAL A 302 -9.23 -39.60 23.07
CA VAL A 302 -8.42 -40.61 23.78
C VAL A 302 -7.43 -39.94 24.74
N SER A 303 -7.44 -40.33 26.02
CA SER A 303 -6.56 -39.76 27.05
C SER A 303 -5.09 -40.17 26.86
N PHE A 304 -4.19 -39.20 27.06
CA PHE A 304 -2.74 -39.39 27.09
C PHE A 304 -2.26 -40.40 28.15
N ASP A 305 -2.96 -40.51 29.28
CA ASP A 305 -2.56 -41.38 30.40
C ASP A 305 -2.55 -42.86 30.01
N THR A 306 -3.32 -43.24 28.99
CA THR A 306 -3.39 -44.62 28.46
C THR A 306 -2.08 -45.08 27.82
N LEU A 307 -1.23 -44.16 27.38
CA LEU A 307 0.04 -44.43 26.70
C LEU A 307 1.27 -44.25 27.60
N LYS A 308 1.18 -43.33 28.58
CA LYS A 308 2.31 -42.85 29.41
C LYS A 308 3.11 -43.98 30.09
N ASN A 309 2.43 -45.07 30.45
CA ASN A 309 3.04 -46.20 31.18
C ASN A 309 3.44 -47.38 30.26
N LYS A 310 3.13 -47.33 28.95
CA LYS A 310 3.36 -48.43 28.00
C LYS A 310 4.46 -48.15 26.98
N PHE A 311 4.73 -46.89 26.67
CA PHE A 311 5.65 -46.48 25.62
C PHE A 311 6.70 -45.52 26.16
N SER A 312 7.85 -45.45 25.49
CA SER A 312 8.89 -44.49 25.83
C SER A 312 8.43 -43.05 25.54
N THR A 313 9.00 -42.07 26.24
CA THR A 313 8.73 -40.65 26.02
C THR A 313 8.95 -40.24 24.55
N HIS A 314 9.96 -40.83 23.90
CA HIS A 314 10.26 -40.59 22.49
C HIS A 314 9.16 -41.12 21.55
N ALA A 315 8.69 -42.35 21.77
CA ALA A 315 7.60 -42.92 20.97
C ALA A 315 6.30 -42.10 21.16
N ILE A 316 6.00 -41.72 22.40
CA ILE A 316 4.85 -40.87 22.72
C ILE A 316 4.93 -39.52 21.99
N GLN A 317 6.11 -38.92 21.90
CA GLN A 317 6.30 -37.68 21.17
C GLN A 317 5.96 -37.83 19.67
N GLN A 318 6.41 -38.92 19.03
CA GLN A 318 6.03 -39.22 17.65
C GLN A 318 4.51 -39.43 17.50
N PHE A 319 3.87 -40.12 18.46
CA PHE A 319 2.41 -40.32 18.43
C PHE A 319 1.65 -39.00 18.57
N LEU A 320 2.14 -38.06 19.38
CA LEU A 320 1.55 -36.73 19.50
C LEU A 320 1.69 -35.90 18.22
N ILE A 321 2.83 -35.99 17.54
CA ILE A 321 3.04 -35.34 16.23
C ILE A 321 2.04 -35.91 15.21
N LEU A 322 1.92 -37.24 15.12
CA LEU A 322 0.95 -37.90 14.24
C LEU A 322 -0.49 -37.51 14.59
N ARG A 323 -0.83 -37.48 15.88
CA ARG A 323 -2.15 -37.09 16.36
C ARG A 323 -2.51 -35.65 15.97
N GLY A 324 -1.54 -34.74 16.07
CA GLY A 324 -1.67 -33.35 15.62
C GLY A 324 -1.91 -33.25 14.11
N LEU A 325 -1.10 -33.96 13.31
CA LEU A 325 -1.20 -33.95 11.85
C LEU A 325 -2.50 -34.58 11.34
N LEU A 326 -2.96 -35.68 11.96
CA LEU A 326 -4.12 -36.45 11.52
C LEU A 326 -5.41 -36.01 12.23
N SER A 327 -5.59 -36.35 13.50
CA SER A 327 -6.86 -36.11 14.20
C SER A 327 -7.13 -34.65 14.59
N ALA A 328 -6.07 -33.85 14.78
CA ALA A 328 -6.20 -32.40 14.98
C ALA A 328 -6.12 -31.60 13.67
N GLU A 329 -6.07 -32.30 12.53
CA GLU A 329 -6.32 -31.76 11.19
C GLU A 329 -5.28 -30.79 10.61
N VAL A 330 -4.10 -30.63 11.23
CA VAL A 330 -3.04 -29.75 10.71
C VAL A 330 -2.67 -30.11 9.25
N MET A 331 -2.64 -31.40 8.91
CA MET A 331 -2.38 -31.85 7.53
C MET A 331 -3.53 -31.49 6.58
N TYR A 332 -4.78 -31.55 7.03
CA TYR A 332 -5.94 -31.16 6.22
C TYR A 332 -5.89 -29.67 5.88
N PHE A 333 -5.63 -28.82 6.87
CA PHE A 333 -5.48 -27.39 6.65
C PHE A 333 -4.32 -27.06 5.71
N ALA A 334 -3.19 -27.75 5.84
CA ALA A 334 -2.07 -27.60 4.92
C ALA A 334 -2.46 -27.99 3.49
N LEU A 335 -3.11 -29.14 3.30
CA LEU A 335 -3.55 -29.64 2.00
C LEU A 335 -4.75 -28.88 1.41
N LYS A 336 -5.48 -28.10 2.21
CA LYS A 336 -6.54 -27.21 1.72
C LYS A 336 -5.97 -25.95 1.04
N LYS A 337 -4.83 -25.45 1.53
CA LYS A 337 -4.21 -24.19 1.07
C LYS A 337 -3.69 -24.30 -0.36
N ARG A 338 -3.81 -23.20 -1.11
CA ARG A 338 -3.27 -23.04 -2.46
C ARG A 338 -1.83 -22.51 -2.41
N TYR A 339 -0.90 -23.25 -3.01
CA TYR A 339 0.49 -22.79 -3.20
C TYR A 339 0.52 -21.51 -4.06
N ARG A 340 1.43 -20.59 -3.75
CA ARG A 340 1.57 -19.24 -4.35
C ARG A 340 0.42 -18.28 -4.13
N VAL A 341 -0.66 -18.71 -3.47
CA VAL A 341 -1.80 -17.84 -3.13
C VAL A 341 -1.94 -17.69 -1.62
N ASN A 342 -1.93 -18.80 -0.89
CA ASN A 342 -2.01 -18.78 0.58
C ASN A 342 -0.65 -18.92 1.24
N PHE A 343 0.32 -19.56 0.58
CA PHE A 343 1.65 -19.83 1.12
C PHE A 343 2.70 -20.02 0.03
N GLY A 344 3.96 -19.82 0.43
CA GLY A 344 5.16 -20.09 -0.37
C GLY A 344 6.40 -19.61 0.37
N VAL A 345 7.57 -19.72 -0.24
CA VAL A 345 8.83 -19.16 0.30
C VAL A 345 8.99 -17.70 -0.10
N ASN A 346 9.67 -16.91 0.74
CA ASN A 346 9.94 -15.51 0.43
C ASN A 346 11.37 -15.36 -0.11
N GLU A 347 11.48 -15.11 -1.41
CA GLU A 347 12.76 -14.89 -2.09
C GLU A 347 13.13 -13.40 -2.19
N SER A 348 12.35 -12.51 -1.57
CA SER A 348 12.62 -11.08 -1.58
C SER A 348 14.04 -10.77 -1.08
N PRO A 349 14.80 -9.90 -1.77
CA PRO A 349 16.09 -9.44 -1.28
C PRO A 349 16.03 -8.73 0.08
N THR A 350 14.88 -8.12 0.42
CA THR A 350 14.70 -7.35 1.66
C THR A 350 14.37 -8.22 2.88
N PHE A 351 13.70 -9.34 2.68
CA PHE A 351 13.34 -10.30 3.72
C PHE A 351 13.31 -11.70 3.13
N ARG A 352 14.48 -12.33 3.07
CA ARG A 352 14.61 -13.68 2.52
C ARG A 352 14.31 -14.72 3.59
N ARG A 353 13.42 -15.66 3.26
CA ARG A 353 13.08 -16.77 4.15
C ARG A 353 12.88 -18.07 3.38
N LEU A 354 13.58 -19.11 3.83
CA LEU A 354 13.54 -20.43 3.21
C LEU A 354 12.41 -21.31 3.73
N MET A 355 11.83 -21.03 4.90
CA MET A 355 10.56 -21.61 5.35
C MET A 355 9.35 -20.91 4.73
N ALA A 356 8.26 -21.66 4.57
CA ALA A 356 7.02 -21.12 4.05
C ALA A 356 6.44 -20.01 4.94
N VAL A 357 5.94 -18.96 4.29
CA VAL A 357 5.26 -17.82 4.89
C VAL A 357 3.86 -17.67 4.32
N PRO A 358 2.93 -17.02 5.05
CA PRO A 358 1.65 -16.62 4.51
C PRO A 358 1.81 -15.66 3.32
N PHE A 359 0.95 -15.79 2.32
CA PHE A 359 0.88 -14.86 1.20
C PHE A 359 -0.35 -13.95 1.37
N ARG A 360 -0.22 -12.65 1.07
CA ARG A 360 -1.34 -11.68 1.11
C ARG A 360 -2.14 -11.68 -0.17
N ALA A 361 -1.46 -11.98 -1.27
CA ALA A 361 -2.03 -12.12 -2.60
C ALA A 361 -1.17 -13.13 -3.35
N LYS A 362 -1.56 -13.43 -4.58
CA LYS A 362 -0.76 -14.29 -5.43
C LYS A 362 0.68 -13.78 -5.56
N ASP A 363 1.66 -14.66 -5.34
CA ASP A 363 3.10 -14.39 -5.43
C ASP A 363 3.60 -13.25 -4.52
N VAL A 364 2.75 -12.75 -3.63
CA VAL A 364 3.08 -11.67 -2.70
C VAL A 364 3.09 -12.24 -1.30
N ALA A 365 4.29 -12.62 -0.85
CA ALA A 365 4.55 -12.98 0.53
C ALA A 365 4.17 -11.83 1.47
N ALA A 366 3.60 -12.17 2.62
CA ALA A 366 3.31 -11.18 3.66
C ALA A 366 4.62 -10.78 4.38
N ASP A 367 4.93 -9.48 4.35
CA ASP A 367 6.15 -8.92 4.96
C ASP A 367 6.32 -9.34 6.42
N ASN A 368 7.52 -9.79 6.80
CA ASN A 368 7.89 -10.12 8.18
C ASN A 368 6.92 -11.08 8.87
N THR A 369 6.24 -11.97 8.13
CA THR A 369 5.26 -12.91 8.72
C THR A 369 5.74 -14.35 8.73
N GLU A 370 5.18 -15.13 9.67
CA GLU A 370 5.36 -16.58 9.77
C GLU A 370 4.04 -17.26 10.12
N PHE A 371 3.92 -18.56 9.81
CA PHE A 371 2.82 -19.37 10.34
C PHE A 371 3.00 -19.58 11.84
N GLY A 372 1.95 -19.33 12.61
CA GLY A 372 1.98 -19.46 14.07
C GLY A 372 2.11 -20.88 14.60
N HIS A 373 1.74 -21.89 13.80
CA HIS A 373 1.83 -23.31 14.16
C HIS A 373 3.07 -23.96 13.49
N PRO A 374 4.00 -24.54 14.26
CA PRO A 374 5.26 -25.06 13.72
C PRO A 374 5.06 -26.22 12.74
N ASP A 375 4.13 -27.14 13.02
CA ASP A 375 3.88 -28.27 12.11
C ASP A 375 3.28 -27.80 10.79
N LEU A 376 2.41 -26.78 10.81
CA LEU A 376 1.86 -26.20 9.59
C LEU A 376 2.96 -25.52 8.78
N ALA A 377 3.83 -24.75 9.43
CA ALA A 377 4.97 -24.12 8.79
C ALA A 377 5.89 -25.16 8.11
N ILE A 378 6.18 -26.28 8.77
CA ILE A 378 7.01 -27.37 8.23
C ILE A 378 6.32 -28.06 7.04
N VAL A 379 5.04 -28.45 7.18
CA VAL A 379 4.28 -29.09 6.09
C VAL A 379 4.20 -28.18 4.87
N LEU A 380 3.87 -26.90 5.05
CA LEU A 380 3.80 -25.93 3.96
C LEU A 380 5.17 -25.61 3.36
N THR A 381 6.24 -25.63 4.15
CA THR A 381 7.62 -25.52 3.64
C THR A 381 7.91 -26.69 2.72
N GLN A 382 7.65 -27.91 3.18
CA GLN A 382 7.86 -29.12 2.40
C GLN A 382 7.09 -29.08 1.08
N LEU A 383 5.79 -28.75 1.13
CA LEU A 383 4.96 -28.61 -0.07
C LEU A 383 5.46 -27.51 -1.00
N SER A 384 5.94 -26.38 -0.47
CA SER A 384 6.49 -25.29 -1.29
C SER A 384 7.65 -25.76 -2.16
N TYR A 385 8.62 -26.48 -1.58
CA TYR A 385 9.76 -26.99 -2.36
C TYR A 385 9.41 -28.18 -3.26
N TYR A 386 8.45 -29.01 -2.85
CA TYR A 386 7.92 -30.05 -3.73
C TYR A 386 7.26 -29.48 -4.99
N TYR A 387 6.63 -28.30 -4.88
CA TYR A 387 6.00 -27.63 -6.02
C TYR A 387 6.95 -26.71 -6.80
N SER A 388 7.85 -25.99 -6.12
CA SER A 388 8.81 -25.07 -6.78
C SER A 388 10.00 -25.79 -7.38
N GLY A 389 10.42 -26.91 -6.76
CA GLY A 389 11.73 -27.51 -6.97
C GLY A 389 12.85 -26.70 -6.33
N LEU A 390 14.06 -27.27 -6.37
CA LEU A 390 15.30 -26.60 -5.99
C LEU A 390 15.90 -25.83 -7.17
N THR A 391 16.58 -24.73 -6.88
CA THR A 391 17.42 -24.01 -7.84
C THR A 391 18.72 -24.78 -8.12
N ALA A 392 19.37 -24.51 -9.26
CA ALA A 392 20.66 -25.12 -9.60
C ALA A 392 21.72 -24.87 -8.51
N SER A 393 21.71 -23.69 -7.89
CA SER A 393 22.60 -23.38 -6.77
C SER A 393 22.34 -24.23 -5.53
N GLN A 394 21.07 -24.48 -5.19
CA GLN A 394 20.71 -25.32 -4.04
C GLN A 394 21.07 -26.79 -4.27
N ILE A 395 20.91 -27.30 -5.50
CA ILE A 395 21.37 -28.65 -5.83
C ILE A 395 22.90 -28.73 -5.72
N GLY A 396 23.63 -27.73 -6.21
CA GLY A 396 25.07 -27.62 -6.02
C GLY A 396 25.47 -27.70 -4.55
N GLN A 397 24.79 -26.94 -3.68
CA GLN A 397 25.01 -27.00 -2.22
C GLN A 397 24.78 -28.40 -1.64
N CYS A 398 23.71 -29.10 -2.07
CA CYS A 398 23.45 -30.47 -1.63
C CYS A 398 24.59 -31.42 -2.03
N LEU A 399 25.07 -31.33 -3.27
CA LEU A 399 26.15 -32.19 -3.76
C LEU A 399 27.50 -31.85 -3.12
N ASP A 400 27.80 -30.57 -2.90
CA ASP A 400 29.01 -30.14 -2.18
C ASP A 400 28.99 -30.66 -0.74
N HIS A 401 27.87 -30.52 -0.03
CA HIS A 401 27.72 -31.02 1.32
C HIS A 401 27.79 -32.54 1.38
N LEU A 402 27.21 -33.24 0.40
CA LEU A 402 27.33 -34.68 0.25
C LEU A 402 28.80 -35.10 0.12
N ASN A 403 29.57 -34.42 -0.73
CA ASN A 403 31.00 -34.69 -0.95
C ASN A 403 31.87 -34.40 0.29
N GLN A 404 31.58 -33.31 1.02
CA GLN A 404 32.44 -32.80 2.08
C GLN A 404 32.12 -33.37 3.47
N HIS A 405 30.86 -33.71 3.74
CA HIS A 405 30.39 -33.97 5.10
C HIS A 405 29.77 -35.35 5.32
N GLN A 406 29.45 -36.11 4.26
CA GLN A 406 28.89 -37.45 4.40
C GLN A 406 29.96 -38.53 4.27
N ARG A 407 29.84 -39.59 5.09
CA ARG A 407 30.80 -40.71 5.11
C ARG A 407 30.64 -41.65 3.90
N GLU A 408 29.42 -41.77 3.40
CA GLU A 408 29.06 -42.69 2.30
C GLU A 408 28.22 -41.94 1.25
N PRO A 409 28.83 -41.00 0.51
CA PRO A 409 28.10 -40.18 -0.45
C PRO A 409 27.49 -41.00 -1.59
N GLU A 410 28.14 -42.11 -1.98
CA GLU A 410 27.65 -43.04 -2.99
C GLU A 410 26.26 -43.60 -2.63
N LEU A 411 26.08 -44.09 -1.39
CA LEU A 411 24.82 -44.72 -0.96
C LEU A 411 23.65 -43.73 -0.91
N ILE A 412 23.93 -42.48 -0.54
CA ILE A 412 22.91 -41.42 -0.50
C ILE A 412 22.55 -41.00 -1.93
N TYR A 413 23.54 -40.81 -2.80
CA TYR A 413 23.31 -40.45 -4.20
C TYR A 413 22.55 -41.55 -4.97
N GLU A 414 22.88 -42.82 -4.72
CA GLU A 414 22.16 -43.96 -5.29
C GLU A 414 20.68 -43.94 -4.90
N LYS A 415 20.33 -43.53 -3.67
CA LYS A 415 18.93 -43.35 -3.28
C LYS A 415 18.26 -42.25 -4.08
N TRP A 416 18.93 -41.11 -4.30
CA TRP A 416 18.38 -39.99 -5.10
C TRP A 416 18.03 -40.45 -6.52
N ILE A 417 18.93 -41.22 -7.15
CA ILE A 417 18.79 -41.71 -8.52
C ILE A 417 17.89 -42.95 -8.63
N SER A 418 17.69 -43.72 -7.56
CA SER A 418 16.89 -44.96 -7.58
C SER A 418 15.43 -44.78 -8.02
N LYS A 419 14.88 -43.57 -7.88
CA LYS A 419 13.51 -43.21 -8.25
C LYS A 419 13.40 -42.60 -9.65
N GLU A 420 14.52 -42.39 -10.34
CA GLU A 420 14.57 -41.87 -11.71
C GLU A 420 14.61 -43.01 -12.74
N ASP A 421 14.14 -42.74 -13.95
CA ASP A 421 14.22 -43.72 -15.05
C ASP A 421 15.64 -43.80 -15.60
N GLN A 422 16.32 -44.90 -15.25
CA GLN A 422 17.69 -45.23 -15.67
C GLN A 422 17.91 -45.20 -17.18
N LYS A 423 16.87 -45.38 -18.00
CA LYS A 423 16.97 -45.33 -19.46
C LYS A 423 17.05 -43.90 -20.00
N THR A 424 16.50 -42.94 -19.26
CA THR A 424 16.40 -41.52 -19.68
C THR A 424 17.53 -40.65 -19.11
N ILE A 425 18.15 -41.08 -18.01
CA ILE A 425 19.26 -40.34 -17.39
C ILE A 425 20.59 -40.63 -18.07
N ASP A 426 21.38 -39.57 -18.21
CA ASP A 426 22.72 -39.61 -18.82
C ASP A 426 23.66 -40.55 -18.04
N SER A 427 24.51 -41.29 -18.75
CA SER A 427 25.43 -42.25 -18.13
C SER A 427 26.40 -41.62 -17.13
N SER A 428 26.78 -40.36 -17.35
CA SER A 428 27.72 -39.64 -16.48
C SER A 428 27.17 -39.36 -15.09
N ILE A 429 25.83 -39.35 -14.93
CA ILE A 429 25.17 -39.01 -13.65
C ILE A 429 24.56 -40.21 -12.92
N ARG A 430 24.72 -41.44 -13.44
CA ARG A 430 24.12 -42.65 -12.82
C ARG A 430 24.76 -43.03 -11.50
N HIS A 431 26.05 -42.73 -11.35
CA HIS A 431 26.84 -43.06 -10.18
C HIS A 431 27.57 -41.83 -9.68
N TRP A 432 27.73 -41.75 -8.35
CA TRP A 432 28.41 -40.64 -7.69
C TRP A 432 29.81 -40.37 -8.26
N LYS A 433 30.57 -41.41 -8.61
CA LYS A 433 31.92 -41.30 -9.19
C LYS A 433 31.97 -40.58 -10.54
N GLY A 434 30.85 -40.49 -11.26
CA GLY A 434 30.76 -39.78 -12.53
C GLY A 434 30.43 -38.28 -12.38
N ILE A 435 30.15 -37.82 -11.16
CA ILE A 435 29.76 -36.43 -10.88
C ILE A 435 30.99 -35.55 -10.75
N ASN A 436 31.06 -34.51 -11.59
CA ASN A 436 32.06 -33.47 -11.52
C ASN A 436 31.42 -32.13 -11.15
N LEU A 437 31.56 -31.73 -9.89
CA LEU A 437 30.99 -30.49 -9.34
C LEU A 437 31.55 -29.21 -9.99
N LYS A 438 32.68 -29.30 -10.69
CA LYS A 438 33.27 -28.17 -11.44
C LYS A 438 32.73 -28.06 -12.87
N ASP A 439 32.02 -29.08 -13.35
CA ASP A 439 31.46 -29.09 -14.71
C ASP A 439 30.08 -28.42 -14.72
N SER A 440 30.07 -27.14 -15.10
CA SER A 440 28.83 -26.36 -15.22
C SER A 440 27.84 -26.91 -16.26
N GLN A 441 28.32 -27.61 -17.30
CA GLN A 441 27.43 -28.20 -18.31
C GLN A 441 26.76 -29.45 -17.74
N GLN A 442 27.51 -30.33 -17.08
CA GLN A 442 26.94 -31.49 -16.39
C GLN A 442 25.93 -31.08 -15.33
N MET A 443 26.25 -30.04 -14.55
CA MET A 443 25.35 -29.47 -13.54
C MET A 443 24.04 -28.96 -14.14
N ASN A 444 24.10 -28.08 -15.15
CA ASN A 444 22.90 -27.40 -15.66
C ASN A 444 22.07 -28.24 -16.64
N HIS A 445 22.70 -29.11 -17.45
CA HIS A 445 22.02 -29.86 -18.50
C HIS A 445 21.69 -31.32 -18.13
N HIS A 446 22.40 -31.92 -17.17
CA HIS A 446 22.19 -33.33 -16.80
C HIS A 446 21.68 -33.49 -15.37
N LEU A 447 22.34 -32.88 -14.37
CA LEU A 447 21.96 -33.03 -12.96
C LEU A 447 20.71 -32.24 -12.60
N TYR A 448 20.70 -30.93 -12.91
CA TYR A 448 19.61 -30.03 -12.53
C TYR A 448 18.23 -30.50 -13.04
N PRO A 449 18.04 -30.83 -14.33
CA PRO A 449 16.71 -31.26 -14.83
C PRO A 449 16.22 -32.58 -14.23
N VAL A 450 17.13 -33.41 -13.71
CA VAL A 450 16.78 -34.69 -13.08
C VAL A 450 16.46 -34.52 -11.60
N LEU A 451 17.26 -33.73 -10.87
CA LEU A 451 17.21 -33.68 -9.41
C LEU A 451 16.34 -32.55 -8.84
N CYS A 452 16.01 -31.50 -9.60
CA CYS A 452 15.36 -30.30 -9.08
C CYS A 452 14.01 -30.54 -8.39
N TYR A 453 13.21 -31.50 -8.87
CA TYR A 453 11.91 -31.87 -8.28
C TYR A 453 11.93 -33.23 -7.56
N ASN A 454 13.11 -33.82 -7.36
CA ASN A 454 13.24 -35.12 -6.70
C ASN A 454 13.01 -34.96 -5.19
N MET A 455 11.95 -35.59 -4.67
CA MET A 455 11.56 -35.45 -3.25
C MET A 455 12.68 -35.80 -2.27
N ILE A 456 13.52 -36.80 -2.58
CA ILE A 456 14.58 -37.23 -1.67
C ILE A 456 15.70 -36.18 -1.60
N VAL A 457 15.99 -35.51 -2.72
CA VAL A 457 16.96 -34.40 -2.76
C VAL A 457 16.41 -33.16 -2.05
N ILE A 458 15.11 -32.89 -2.22
CA ILE A 458 14.42 -31.80 -1.52
C ILE A 458 14.41 -32.04 -0.01
N ASP A 459 14.07 -33.25 0.45
CA ASP A 459 14.17 -33.64 1.86
C ASP A 459 15.57 -33.41 2.40
N TYR A 460 16.59 -33.85 1.65
CA TYR A 460 17.98 -33.64 2.02
C TYR A 460 18.33 -32.16 2.16
N PHE A 461 17.90 -31.32 1.20
CA PHE A 461 18.13 -29.87 1.27
C PHE A 461 17.49 -29.27 2.53
N LEU A 462 16.22 -29.60 2.78
CA LEU A 462 15.48 -29.06 3.91
C LEU A 462 16.04 -29.50 5.26
N ASP A 463 16.44 -30.77 5.37
CA ASP A 463 17.00 -31.36 6.59
C ASP A 463 18.34 -30.75 7.01
N HIS A 464 19.15 -30.29 6.05
CA HIS A 464 20.53 -29.84 6.32
C HIS A 464 20.71 -28.32 6.26
N PHE A 465 19.94 -27.63 5.40
CA PHE A 465 20.13 -26.20 5.16
C PHE A 465 18.99 -25.33 5.68
N VAL A 466 17.75 -25.83 5.72
CA VAL A 466 16.58 -25.01 6.07
C VAL A 466 16.16 -25.22 7.51
N TYR A 467 15.66 -26.41 7.87
CA TYR A 467 15.08 -26.63 9.21
C TYR A 467 16.07 -26.42 10.36
N PRO A 468 17.35 -26.85 10.28
CA PRO A 468 18.31 -26.60 11.36
C PRO A 468 18.55 -25.11 11.63
N GLN A 469 18.33 -24.24 10.64
CA GLN A 469 18.55 -22.80 10.74
C GLN A 469 17.26 -22.05 11.08
N GLU A 470 16.16 -22.36 10.39
CA GLU A 470 14.94 -21.55 10.43
C GLU A 470 13.77 -22.15 11.24
N ALA A 471 13.73 -23.48 11.46
CA ALA A 471 12.70 -24.12 12.28
C ALA A 471 13.01 -23.94 13.78
N LYS A 472 12.91 -22.68 14.22
CA LYS A 472 13.21 -22.24 15.58
C LYS A 472 11.95 -21.73 16.27
N GLN A 473 11.95 -21.85 17.58
CA GLN A 473 10.97 -21.24 18.48
C GLN A 473 11.68 -20.37 19.51
N PHE A 474 10.92 -19.52 20.18
CA PHE A 474 11.44 -18.65 21.24
C PHE A 474 10.73 -18.97 22.55
N PRO A 475 11.38 -18.79 23.71
CA PRO A 475 10.74 -19.12 25.00
C PRO A 475 9.59 -18.18 25.34
N HIS A 476 9.70 -16.91 24.94
CA HIS A 476 8.74 -15.86 25.25
C HIS A 476 8.43 -14.98 24.05
N LYS A 477 7.33 -14.23 24.16
CA LYS A 477 6.96 -13.19 23.21
C LYS A 477 6.29 -11.99 23.90
N LEU A 478 6.44 -10.82 23.29
CA LEU A 478 5.58 -9.66 23.53
C LEU A 478 4.62 -9.52 22.35
N VAL A 479 3.38 -9.19 22.65
CA VAL A 479 2.28 -9.27 21.68
C VAL A 479 1.49 -7.97 21.68
N ALA A 480 1.14 -7.46 20.52
CA ALA A 480 0.24 -6.32 20.36
C ALA A 480 -0.75 -6.54 19.21
N SER A 481 -1.97 -5.99 19.34
CA SER A 481 -3.09 -6.24 18.41
C SER A 481 -4.04 -5.05 18.30
N ALA A 482 -5.12 -5.20 17.53
CA ALA A 482 -6.20 -4.20 17.42
C ALA A 482 -6.79 -3.76 18.76
N TRP A 483 -6.76 -4.63 19.78
CA TRP A 483 -7.21 -4.30 21.14
C TRP A 483 -6.40 -3.17 21.77
N ASP A 484 -5.09 -3.09 21.48
CA ASP A 484 -4.21 -2.05 22.01
C ASP A 484 -4.50 -0.67 21.40
N LEU A 485 -4.86 -0.63 20.11
CA LEU A 485 -5.21 0.61 19.41
C LEU A 485 -6.43 1.31 20.02
N SER A 486 -7.35 0.51 20.58
CA SER A 486 -8.64 0.93 21.11
C SER A 486 -8.73 0.99 22.63
N ALA A 487 -7.58 0.93 23.32
CA ALA A 487 -7.54 0.81 24.78
C ALA A 487 -8.40 1.88 25.50
N PRO A 488 -9.17 1.51 26.55
CA PRO A 488 -10.07 2.40 27.26
C PRO A 488 -9.33 3.40 28.17
N SER A 489 -8.01 3.20 28.37
CA SER A 489 -7.14 4.15 29.08
C SER A 489 -6.94 5.48 28.34
N ARG A 490 -7.41 5.58 27.09
CA ARG A 490 -7.33 6.80 26.29
C ARG A 490 -8.36 7.83 26.73
N THR A 491 -7.95 9.10 26.81
CA THR A 491 -8.85 10.22 27.13
C THR A 491 -9.65 10.68 25.92
N LYS A 492 -9.04 10.63 24.73
CA LYS A 492 -9.69 10.98 23.46
C LYS A 492 -10.22 9.72 22.81
N ILE A 493 -11.45 9.78 22.28
CA ILE A 493 -12.07 8.64 21.59
C ILE A 493 -11.34 8.34 20.27
N VAL A 494 -11.41 7.11 19.79
CA VAL A 494 -10.96 6.71 18.46
C VAL A 494 -12.18 6.70 17.54
N THR A 495 -12.01 7.24 16.33
CA THR A 495 -13.05 7.20 15.30
C THR A 495 -12.50 6.62 14.02
N GLY A 496 -13.27 5.80 13.30
CA GLY A 496 -12.84 5.26 12.02
C GLY A 496 -13.99 5.10 11.04
N PHE A 497 -13.67 4.76 9.81
CA PHE A 497 -14.65 4.31 8.84
C PHE A 497 -14.14 3.13 8.02
N SER A 498 -15.09 2.32 7.58
CA SER A 498 -14.88 1.13 6.76
C SER A 498 -15.80 1.18 5.53
N GLY A 499 -15.46 0.41 4.50
CA GLY A 499 -16.34 0.20 3.35
C GLY A 499 -17.63 -0.56 3.71
N THR A 500 -17.53 -1.48 4.68
CA THR A 500 -18.62 -2.37 5.11
C THR A 500 -18.69 -2.46 6.63
N ASN A 501 -19.77 -3.02 7.17
CA ASN A 501 -19.94 -3.33 8.59
C ASN A 501 -19.81 -4.83 8.90
N ASP A 502 -19.27 -5.63 7.97
CA ASP A 502 -19.24 -7.11 8.10
C ASP A 502 -18.41 -7.59 9.29
N THR A 503 -17.36 -6.84 9.65
CA THR A 503 -16.48 -7.16 10.77
C THR A 503 -16.99 -6.67 12.12
N GLN A 504 -18.21 -6.09 12.19
CA GLN A 504 -18.78 -5.49 13.40
C GLN A 504 -18.74 -6.44 14.62
N LEU A 505 -19.00 -7.73 14.42
CA LEU A 505 -18.99 -8.74 15.50
C LEU A 505 -17.58 -9.08 16.01
N LEU A 506 -16.56 -8.75 15.23
CA LEU A 506 -15.15 -9.04 15.52
C LEU A 506 -14.37 -7.79 15.93
N LEU A 507 -15.02 -6.65 16.10
CA LEU A 507 -14.37 -5.46 16.64
C LEU A 507 -13.98 -5.68 18.11
N PRO A 508 -12.87 -5.08 18.60
CA PRO A 508 -12.60 -5.02 20.03
C PRO A 508 -13.80 -4.42 20.79
N VAL A 509 -14.11 -4.92 21.99
CA VAL A 509 -15.30 -4.50 22.77
C VAL A 509 -15.35 -3.00 23.09
N HIS A 510 -14.23 -2.30 22.96
CA HIS A 510 -14.11 -0.86 23.19
C HIS A 510 -14.55 -0.01 21.99
N ILE A 511 -14.86 -0.64 20.85
CA ILE A 511 -15.26 0.00 19.61
C ILE A 511 -16.68 -0.42 19.26
N ARG A 512 -17.49 0.54 18.83
CA ARG A 512 -18.87 0.31 18.40
C ARG A 512 -19.08 0.74 16.95
N GLN A 513 -19.80 -0.06 16.19
CA GLN A 513 -20.34 0.37 14.89
C GLN A 513 -21.50 1.34 15.11
N CYS A 514 -21.36 2.57 14.63
CA CYS A 514 -22.30 3.68 14.83
C CYS A 514 -22.66 4.33 13.49
N ASP A 515 -23.38 3.60 12.64
CA ASP A 515 -23.77 4.08 11.31
C ASP A 515 -24.86 5.15 11.38
N LEU A 516 -24.78 6.14 10.48
CA LEU A 516 -25.86 7.12 10.29
C LEU A 516 -27.08 6.44 9.64
N PRO A 517 -28.32 6.77 10.07
CA PRO A 517 -29.53 6.23 9.46
C PRO A 517 -29.58 6.45 7.93
N GLU A 518 -29.11 7.60 7.45
CA GLU A 518 -29.08 7.89 6.01
C GLU A 518 -28.12 6.99 5.23
N LEU A 519 -27.12 6.39 5.89
CA LEU A 519 -26.13 5.49 5.32
C LEU A 519 -26.51 4.02 5.47
N GLN A 520 -27.52 3.65 6.25
CA GLN A 520 -27.93 2.24 6.40
C GLN A 520 -28.45 1.61 5.09
N LYS A 521 -28.99 2.43 4.18
CA LYS A 521 -29.42 1.96 2.85
C LYS A 521 -28.26 1.60 1.91
N THR A 522 -27.02 1.87 2.31
CA THR A 522 -25.81 1.67 1.51
C THR A 522 -25.68 0.23 1.01
N ASP A 523 -25.82 -0.76 1.89
CA ASP A 523 -25.72 -2.17 1.53
C ASP A 523 -26.79 -2.57 0.51
N ALA A 524 -28.02 -2.09 0.71
CA ALA A 524 -29.12 -2.36 -0.22
C ALA A 524 -28.87 -1.74 -1.60
N ILE A 525 -28.28 -0.55 -1.67
CA ILE A 525 -27.91 0.10 -2.95
C ILE A 525 -26.81 -0.69 -3.65
N VAL A 526 -25.78 -1.12 -2.92
CA VAL A 526 -24.69 -1.94 -3.48
C VAL A 526 -25.23 -3.25 -4.04
N LEU A 527 -26.05 -3.96 -3.26
CA LEU A 527 -26.70 -5.20 -3.72
C LEU A 527 -27.60 -4.96 -4.92
N ASN A 528 -28.38 -3.88 -4.94
CA ASN A 528 -29.21 -3.53 -6.09
C ASN A 528 -28.38 -3.25 -7.35
N ASN A 529 -27.23 -2.58 -7.21
CA ASN A 529 -26.32 -2.33 -8.33
C ASN A 529 -25.65 -3.61 -8.83
N LEU A 530 -25.34 -4.56 -7.92
CA LEU A 530 -24.81 -5.87 -8.27
C LEU A 530 -25.86 -6.70 -9.02
N LEU A 531 -27.07 -6.80 -8.49
CA LEU A 531 -28.20 -7.60 -9.01
C LEU A 531 -28.86 -7.05 -10.28
N GLN A 532 -28.21 -6.11 -10.99
CA GLN A 532 -28.71 -5.66 -12.29
C GLN A 532 -28.62 -6.78 -13.34
N PRO A 533 -29.62 -6.92 -14.24
CA PRO A 533 -29.64 -7.97 -15.26
C PRO A 533 -28.40 -8.00 -16.16
N GLU A 534 -27.77 -6.85 -16.41
CA GLU A 534 -26.55 -6.71 -17.21
C GLU A 534 -25.33 -7.40 -16.58
N ASN A 535 -25.39 -7.69 -15.29
CA ASN A 535 -24.37 -8.42 -14.53
C ASN A 535 -24.66 -9.93 -14.41
N GLU A 536 -25.80 -10.40 -14.91
CA GLU A 536 -26.22 -11.81 -14.88
C GLU A 536 -25.43 -12.64 -15.89
N ASN A 537 -24.11 -12.75 -15.65
CA ASN A 537 -23.18 -13.46 -16.50
C ASN A 537 -22.09 -14.13 -15.64
N TYR A 538 -22.20 -15.45 -15.52
CA TYR A 538 -21.31 -16.30 -14.74
C TYR A 538 -20.66 -17.37 -15.63
N GLN A 539 -19.34 -17.50 -15.54
CA GLN A 539 -18.55 -18.43 -16.32
C GLN A 539 -17.70 -19.34 -15.40
N PRO A 540 -18.07 -20.62 -15.23
CA PRO A 540 -17.25 -21.57 -14.50
C PRO A 540 -16.09 -22.06 -15.38
N LEU A 541 -14.90 -22.15 -14.78
CA LEU A 541 -13.71 -22.73 -15.41
C LEU A 541 -13.65 -24.24 -15.17
N THR A 542 -13.00 -24.95 -16.09
CA THR A 542 -12.75 -26.39 -15.96
C THR A 542 -11.58 -26.67 -15.01
N VAL A 543 -11.40 -27.93 -14.63
CA VAL A 543 -10.25 -28.35 -13.84
C VAL A 543 -8.97 -28.13 -14.66
N ASN A 544 -7.98 -27.46 -14.07
CA ASN A 544 -6.66 -27.16 -14.66
C ASN A 544 -6.61 -26.12 -15.79
N THR A 545 -7.60 -25.23 -15.93
CA THR A 545 -7.50 -24.09 -16.86
C THR A 545 -6.32 -23.18 -16.51
N ASN A 546 -5.47 -22.84 -17.49
CA ASN A 546 -4.32 -21.93 -17.29
C ASN A 546 -4.66 -20.46 -17.58
N SER A 547 -3.77 -19.53 -17.22
CA SER A 547 -4.00 -18.09 -17.44
C SER A 547 -4.22 -17.73 -18.90
N TYR A 548 -3.55 -18.40 -19.84
CA TYR A 548 -3.70 -18.15 -21.28
C TYR A 548 -5.13 -18.46 -21.74
N GLU A 549 -5.66 -19.62 -21.35
CA GLU A 549 -7.01 -20.05 -21.70
C GLU A 549 -8.06 -19.09 -21.12
N ILE A 550 -7.89 -18.67 -19.86
CA ILE A 550 -8.79 -17.69 -19.22
C ILE A 550 -8.77 -16.37 -20.00
N LEU A 551 -7.60 -15.80 -20.29
CA LEU A 551 -7.47 -14.56 -21.07
C LEU A 551 -8.09 -14.70 -22.46
N ASN A 552 -7.87 -15.85 -23.11
CA ASN A 552 -8.42 -16.12 -24.43
C ASN A 552 -9.96 -16.13 -24.40
N HIS A 553 -10.56 -16.74 -23.38
CA HIS A 553 -12.01 -16.70 -23.19
C HIS A 553 -12.53 -15.28 -22.87
N ILE A 554 -11.79 -14.49 -22.08
CA ILE A 554 -12.15 -13.10 -21.76
C ILE A 554 -12.15 -12.24 -23.03
N VAL A 555 -11.11 -12.33 -23.86
CA VAL A 555 -10.96 -11.52 -25.09
C VAL A 555 -12.05 -11.86 -26.12
N HIS A 556 -12.45 -13.14 -26.20
CA HIS A 556 -13.49 -13.60 -27.13
C HIS A 556 -14.90 -13.57 -26.54
N SER A 557 -15.09 -12.97 -25.37
CA SER A 557 -16.42 -12.83 -24.76
C SER A 557 -17.33 -11.93 -25.63
N LYS A 558 -18.65 -12.16 -25.54
CA LYS A 558 -19.66 -11.45 -26.37
C LYS A 558 -19.59 -9.93 -26.21
N THR A 559 -19.22 -9.47 -25.03
CA THR A 559 -19.07 -8.05 -24.68
C THR A 559 -17.64 -7.78 -24.29
N MET A 560 -17.04 -6.70 -24.80
CA MET A 560 -15.67 -6.34 -24.45
C MET A 560 -15.51 -6.18 -22.93
N ILE A 561 -14.55 -6.90 -22.36
CA ILE A 561 -14.12 -6.77 -20.96
C ILE A 561 -12.89 -5.87 -20.95
N ASN A 562 -12.95 -4.80 -20.15
CA ASN A 562 -11.89 -3.78 -20.08
C ASN A 562 -11.04 -3.93 -18.81
N VAL A 563 -11.61 -4.53 -17.77
CA VAL A 563 -10.97 -4.64 -16.45
C VAL A 563 -11.00 -6.09 -15.99
N ILE A 564 -9.88 -6.59 -15.46
CA ILE A 564 -9.83 -7.84 -14.71
C ILE A 564 -9.63 -7.48 -13.25
N ILE A 565 -10.49 -8.00 -12.39
CA ILE A 565 -10.46 -7.83 -10.95
C ILE A 565 -10.22 -9.22 -10.35
N ASP A 566 -8.95 -9.56 -10.16
CA ASP A 566 -8.50 -10.90 -9.74
C ASP A 566 -8.44 -11.05 -8.21
N ILE A 567 -9.61 -11.03 -7.56
CA ILE A 567 -9.73 -11.28 -6.10
C ILE A 567 -9.80 -12.76 -5.73
N GLY A 568 -10.04 -13.63 -6.71
CA GLY A 568 -10.10 -15.07 -6.56
C GLY A 568 -8.80 -15.79 -6.89
N ALA A 569 -7.75 -15.05 -7.28
CA ALA A 569 -6.45 -15.55 -7.71
C ALA A 569 -6.57 -16.67 -8.76
N LEU A 570 -7.29 -16.41 -9.86
CA LEU A 570 -7.47 -17.40 -10.93
C LEU A 570 -6.30 -17.43 -11.91
N PHE A 571 -5.62 -16.32 -12.10
CA PHE A 571 -4.41 -16.29 -12.92
C PHE A 571 -3.27 -16.71 -12.01
N ILE A 572 -2.82 -17.97 -11.96
CA ILE A 572 -1.81 -18.46 -10.98
C ILE A 572 -0.40 -18.62 -11.60
N ASP A 573 -0.32 -18.73 -12.92
CA ASP A 573 0.88 -19.11 -13.67
C ASP A 573 1.70 -17.95 -14.28
N GLY A 574 1.39 -16.66 -13.98
CA GLY A 574 2.23 -15.52 -14.39
C GLY A 574 2.12 -14.26 -13.54
N THR A 575 3.16 -13.43 -13.45
CA THR A 575 3.14 -12.16 -12.68
C THR A 575 2.11 -11.17 -13.23
N ASN A 576 1.69 -10.17 -12.45
CA ASN A 576 0.78 -9.10 -12.92
C ASN A 576 1.23 -8.50 -14.26
N ARG A 577 2.54 -8.28 -14.41
CA ARG A 577 3.16 -7.81 -15.64
C ARG A 577 2.96 -8.80 -16.79
N GLN A 578 3.23 -10.09 -16.58
CA GLN A 578 3.07 -11.12 -17.60
C GLN A 578 1.61 -11.26 -18.04
N ILE A 579 0.67 -11.27 -17.10
CA ILE A 579 -0.78 -11.33 -17.40
C ILE A 579 -1.21 -10.10 -18.21
N ALA A 580 -0.77 -8.90 -17.83
CA ALA A 580 -1.09 -7.66 -18.54
C ALA A 580 -0.52 -7.63 -19.97
N ILE A 581 0.75 -8.05 -20.15
CA ILE A 581 1.38 -8.17 -21.48
C ILE A 581 0.60 -9.15 -22.35
N GLN A 582 0.33 -10.35 -21.83
CA GLN A 582 -0.35 -11.40 -22.56
C GLN A 582 -1.78 -11.01 -22.93
N TRP A 583 -2.49 -10.34 -22.01
CA TRP A 583 -3.83 -9.83 -22.29
C TRP A 583 -3.80 -8.74 -23.36
N LEU A 584 -2.80 -7.86 -23.32
CA LEU A 584 -2.59 -6.86 -24.38
C LEU A 584 -2.38 -7.55 -25.73
N GLU A 585 -1.45 -8.50 -25.82
CA GLU A 585 -1.14 -9.24 -27.04
C GLU A 585 -2.36 -9.91 -27.69
N LEU A 586 -3.22 -10.52 -26.87
CA LEU A 586 -4.47 -11.15 -27.34
C LEU A 586 -5.53 -10.12 -27.76
N SER A 587 -5.50 -8.90 -27.20
CA SER A 587 -6.52 -7.87 -27.44
C SER A 587 -6.44 -7.24 -28.83
N ASP A 588 -7.60 -6.83 -29.35
CA ASP A 588 -7.75 -6.13 -30.64
C ASP A 588 -6.93 -4.81 -30.70
N LYS A 589 -5.99 -4.75 -31.65
CA LYS A 589 -5.08 -3.61 -31.86
C LYS A 589 -5.81 -2.32 -32.26
N SER A 590 -7.02 -2.41 -32.80
CA SER A 590 -7.81 -1.23 -33.16
C SER A 590 -8.48 -0.56 -31.95
N LYS A 591 -8.62 -1.29 -30.83
CA LYS A 591 -9.36 -0.85 -29.63
C LYS A 591 -8.46 -0.62 -28.42
N VAL A 592 -7.42 -1.43 -28.25
CA VAL A 592 -6.57 -1.42 -27.06
C VAL A 592 -5.12 -1.14 -27.45
N ASP A 593 -4.54 -0.10 -26.87
CA ASP A 593 -3.14 0.31 -27.10
C ASP A 593 -2.25 -0.03 -25.89
N TYR A 594 -2.83 -0.10 -24.68
CA TYR A 594 -2.09 -0.20 -23.42
C TYR A 594 -2.70 -1.20 -22.45
N ALA A 595 -1.86 -1.80 -21.60
CA ALA A 595 -2.28 -2.57 -20.44
C ALA A 595 -1.73 -1.96 -19.14
N ILE A 596 -2.62 -1.67 -18.20
CA ILE A 596 -2.31 -1.11 -16.89
C ILE A 596 -2.26 -2.24 -15.87
N TYR A 597 -1.24 -2.24 -15.02
CA TYR A 597 -1.06 -3.23 -13.96
C TYR A 597 -0.28 -2.63 -12.78
N PHE A 598 -0.25 -3.35 -11.67
CA PHE A 598 0.55 -2.99 -10.49
C PHE A 598 1.81 -3.83 -10.37
N GLU A 599 2.89 -3.17 -9.96
CA GLU A 599 4.18 -3.79 -9.64
C GLU A 599 4.83 -2.99 -8.51
N MET A 600 5.16 -3.67 -7.40
CA MET A 600 5.72 -3.04 -6.18
C MET A 600 4.89 -1.84 -5.68
N ASP A 601 3.58 -2.04 -5.47
CA ASP A 601 2.59 -1.03 -5.04
C ASP A 601 2.50 0.23 -5.93
N SER A 602 3.09 0.18 -7.13
CA SER A 602 3.12 1.28 -8.09
C SER A 602 2.40 0.91 -9.38
N ILE A 603 1.74 1.88 -10.00
CA ILE A 603 0.97 1.68 -11.24
C ILE A 603 1.91 1.81 -12.45
N PHE A 604 1.96 0.76 -13.26
CA PHE A 604 2.70 0.71 -14.52
C PHE A 604 1.78 0.50 -15.71
N VAL A 605 2.28 0.90 -16.88
CA VAL A 605 1.67 0.69 -18.18
C VAL A 605 2.63 -0.06 -19.06
N CYS A 606 2.14 -1.08 -19.76
CA CYS A 606 2.79 -1.71 -20.90
C CYS A 606 2.14 -1.22 -22.20
N ASP A 607 2.95 -0.90 -23.21
CA ASP A 607 2.49 -0.62 -24.57
C ASP A 607 2.66 -1.81 -25.53
N ARG A 608 2.21 -1.65 -26.77
CA ARG A 608 2.32 -2.69 -27.83
C ARG A 608 3.76 -3.00 -28.26
N GLN A 609 4.75 -2.24 -27.81
CA GLN A 609 6.18 -2.46 -28.06
C GLN A 609 6.85 -3.13 -26.85
N SER A 610 6.05 -3.59 -25.88
CA SER A 610 6.49 -4.18 -24.62
C SER A 610 7.38 -3.24 -23.79
N GLN A 611 7.20 -1.93 -23.95
CA GLN A 611 7.84 -0.91 -23.14
C GLN A 611 7.00 -0.62 -21.90
N HIS A 612 7.68 -0.35 -20.79
CA HIS A 612 7.05 -0.15 -19.48
C HIS A 612 7.33 1.24 -18.94
N HIS A 613 6.27 1.93 -18.51
CA HIS A 613 6.35 3.28 -18.00
C HIS A 613 5.47 3.45 -16.75
N PRO A 614 5.87 4.30 -15.78
CA PRO A 614 4.96 4.72 -14.72
C PRO A 614 3.68 5.31 -15.32
N PHE A 615 2.51 4.91 -14.82
CA PHE A 615 1.20 5.29 -15.39
C PHE A 615 1.05 6.82 -15.51
N GLN A 616 1.45 7.57 -14.49
CA GLN A 616 1.34 9.03 -14.47
C GLN A 616 2.17 9.73 -15.57
N ALA A 617 3.24 9.08 -16.07
CA ALA A 617 4.11 9.62 -17.11
C ALA A 617 3.75 9.10 -18.52
N SER A 618 2.74 8.23 -18.63
CA SER A 618 2.33 7.57 -19.87
C SER A 618 1.09 8.25 -20.49
N PRO A 619 0.97 8.29 -21.84
CA PRO A 619 -0.25 8.73 -22.51
C PRO A 619 -1.52 7.97 -22.08
N ALA A 620 -1.37 6.75 -21.53
CA ALA A 620 -2.46 5.93 -21.01
C ALA A 620 -3.27 6.62 -19.89
N ASN A 621 -2.68 7.58 -19.16
CA ASN A 621 -3.37 8.33 -18.10
C ASN A 621 -4.51 9.21 -18.64
N GLU A 622 -4.38 9.68 -19.88
CA GLU A 622 -5.38 10.52 -20.54
C GLU A 622 -6.28 9.72 -21.50
N ARG A 623 -5.90 8.48 -21.84
CA ARG A 623 -6.56 7.61 -22.82
C ARG A 623 -7.02 6.28 -22.22
N LEU A 624 -7.62 6.32 -21.03
CA LEU A 624 -8.13 5.12 -20.34
C LEU A 624 -9.12 4.32 -21.19
N ASP A 625 -9.79 4.93 -22.15
CA ASP A 625 -10.69 4.29 -23.13
C ASP A 625 -9.98 3.28 -24.05
N ARG A 626 -8.64 3.38 -24.19
CA ARG A 626 -7.81 2.46 -24.99
C ARG A 626 -6.91 1.59 -24.13
N CYS A 627 -7.23 1.47 -22.85
CA CYS A 627 -6.50 0.67 -21.90
C CYS A 627 -7.32 -0.56 -21.47
N VAL A 628 -6.62 -1.67 -21.24
CA VAL A 628 -7.12 -2.75 -20.38
C VAL A 628 -6.44 -2.66 -19.02
N VAL A 629 -7.13 -3.01 -17.94
CA VAL A 629 -6.63 -2.83 -16.57
C VAL A 629 -6.72 -4.11 -15.78
N TYR A 630 -5.56 -4.59 -15.32
CA TYR A 630 -5.45 -5.76 -14.46
C TYR A 630 -5.24 -5.32 -13.00
N LEU A 631 -6.19 -5.68 -12.13
CA LEU A 631 -6.16 -5.45 -10.69
C LEU A 631 -6.09 -6.80 -9.99
N ASP A 632 -5.04 -7.03 -9.21
CA ASP A 632 -4.95 -8.19 -8.31
C ASP A 632 -5.69 -7.92 -6.99
N GLU A 633 -5.73 -8.92 -6.11
CA GLU A 633 -6.33 -8.83 -4.78
C GLU A 633 -5.84 -7.61 -3.97
N SER A 634 -4.52 -7.42 -3.82
CA SER A 634 -3.95 -6.38 -2.96
C SER A 634 -4.28 -4.97 -3.44
N HIS A 635 -4.40 -4.78 -4.76
CA HIS A 635 -4.65 -3.47 -5.37
C HIS A 635 -6.14 -3.21 -5.63
N THR A 636 -7.04 -4.09 -5.18
CA THR A 636 -8.50 -3.84 -5.15
C THR A 636 -8.95 -2.94 -4.00
N ARG A 637 -8.08 -2.63 -3.04
CA ARG A 637 -8.34 -1.69 -1.94
C ARG A 637 -7.52 -0.41 -2.12
N GLY A 638 -8.12 0.75 -1.86
CA GLY A 638 -7.44 2.06 -1.90
C GLY A 638 -7.06 2.62 -3.28
N THR A 639 -7.24 1.87 -4.38
CA THR A 639 -6.98 2.34 -5.75
C THR A 639 -8.23 2.88 -6.44
N ASP A 640 -8.20 4.14 -6.90
CA ASP A 640 -9.30 4.76 -7.64
C ASP A 640 -8.92 5.09 -9.09
N PHE A 641 -9.49 4.36 -10.05
CA PHE A 641 -9.45 4.69 -11.47
C PHE A 641 -10.76 5.35 -11.90
N LYS A 642 -10.65 6.41 -12.72
CA LYS A 642 -11.80 7.06 -13.35
C LYS A 642 -12.17 6.36 -14.66
N PHE A 643 -12.67 5.13 -14.56
CA PHE A 643 -13.02 4.34 -15.75
C PHE A 643 -14.07 5.06 -16.64
N PRO A 644 -13.89 5.04 -17.98
CA PRO A 644 -14.89 5.52 -18.93
C PRO A 644 -16.25 4.82 -18.79
N ASN A 645 -17.29 5.42 -19.38
CA ASN A 645 -18.61 4.79 -19.38
C ASN A 645 -18.61 3.50 -20.22
N ASN A 646 -19.53 2.59 -19.90
CA ASN A 646 -19.73 1.28 -20.51
C ASN A 646 -18.60 0.26 -20.30
N PHE A 647 -17.68 0.54 -19.38
CA PHE A 647 -16.64 -0.42 -19.01
C PHE A 647 -17.23 -1.64 -18.31
N ARG A 648 -16.72 -2.82 -18.66
CA ARG A 648 -17.08 -4.10 -18.03
C ARG A 648 -15.87 -4.73 -17.36
N ALA A 649 -16.07 -5.27 -16.15
CA ALA A 649 -15.04 -5.98 -15.41
C ALA A 649 -15.33 -7.48 -15.31
N ALA A 650 -14.30 -8.31 -15.50
CA ALA A 650 -14.31 -9.72 -15.09
C ALA A 650 -13.83 -9.83 -13.64
N VAL A 651 -14.73 -10.23 -12.74
CA VAL A 651 -14.46 -10.44 -11.32
C VAL A 651 -14.23 -11.92 -11.09
N THR A 652 -13.06 -12.27 -10.57
CA THR A 652 -12.73 -13.67 -10.28
C THR A 652 -13.20 -14.07 -8.88
N LEU A 653 -13.64 -15.32 -8.71
CA LEU A 653 -14.16 -15.87 -7.47
C LEU A 653 -13.22 -16.98 -6.97
N GLY A 654 -12.72 -16.81 -5.74
CA GLY A 654 -11.79 -17.72 -5.08
C GLY A 654 -12.37 -18.32 -3.80
N ASN A 655 -11.85 -19.47 -3.39
CA ASN A 655 -12.31 -20.15 -2.17
C ASN A 655 -12.18 -19.23 -0.93
N GLY A 656 -13.21 -19.21 -0.08
CA GLY A 656 -13.26 -18.39 1.13
C GLY A 656 -13.48 -16.89 0.89
N LEU A 657 -13.84 -16.46 -0.34
CA LEU A 657 -14.14 -15.06 -0.62
C LEU A 657 -15.34 -14.58 0.20
N THR A 658 -15.13 -13.56 1.03
CA THR A 658 -16.15 -12.94 1.88
C THR A 658 -16.91 -11.84 1.14
N LYS A 659 -18.08 -11.46 1.65
CA LYS A 659 -18.95 -10.42 1.11
C LYS A 659 -18.21 -9.09 1.04
N ASP A 660 -17.55 -8.68 2.12
CA ASP A 660 -16.74 -7.45 2.17
C ASP A 660 -15.76 -7.36 0.99
N ARG A 661 -14.87 -8.35 0.86
CA ARG A 661 -13.87 -8.38 -0.21
C ARG A 661 -14.51 -8.38 -1.60
N PHE A 662 -15.56 -9.18 -1.78
CA PHE A 662 -16.31 -9.24 -3.04
C PHE A 662 -16.91 -7.88 -3.42
N VAL A 663 -17.59 -7.23 -2.48
CA VAL A 663 -18.22 -5.92 -2.67
C VAL A 663 -17.19 -4.84 -2.94
N GLN A 664 -16.14 -4.76 -2.13
CA GLN A 664 -15.08 -3.75 -2.27
C GLN A 664 -14.41 -3.83 -3.65
N ALA A 665 -14.19 -5.05 -4.14
CA ALA A 665 -13.64 -5.28 -5.46
C ALA A 665 -14.60 -4.87 -6.58
N CYS A 666 -15.86 -5.30 -6.51
CA CYS A 666 -16.88 -4.93 -7.51
C CYS A 666 -17.08 -3.41 -7.58
N MET A 667 -17.05 -2.72 -6.43
CA MET A 667 -17.25 -1.28 -6.32
C MET A 667 -16.06 -0.44 -6.85
N ARG A 668 -14.94 -1.06 -7.25
CA ARG A 668 -13.89 -0.38 -8.04
C ARG A 668 -14.44 0.12 -9.37
N MET A 669 -15.49 -0.52 -9.87
CA MET A 669 -16.34 0.00 -10.94
C MET A 669 -17.26 1.08 -10.37
N THR A 670 -16.72 2.30 -10.15
CA THR A 670 -17.40 3.39 -9.41
C THR A 670 -18.76 3.84 -9.98
N LYS A 671 -19.10 3.46 -11.22
CA LYS A 671 -20.42 3.71 -11.85
C LYS A 671 -21.24 2.43 -12.05
N LEU A 672 -20.99 1.40 -11.22
CA LEU A 672 -21.72 0.13 -11.24
C LEU A 672 -23.24 0.33 -11.12
N GLY A 673 -24.00 -0.42 -11.92
CA GLY A 673 -25.46 -0.35 -11.97
C GLY A 673 -26.01 0.84 -12.78
N LYS A 674 -25.14 1.62 -13.43
CA LYS A 674 -25.52 2.72 -14.33
C LYS A 674 -24.75 2.70 -15.64
N TYR A 675 -23.42 2.76 -15.55
CA TYR A 675 -22.53 2.84 -16.71
C TYR A 675 -21.41 1.80 -16.66
N HIS A 676 -21.25 1.08 -15.54
CA HIS A 676 -20.28 0.00 -15.44
C HIS A 676 -20.99 -1.31 -15.09
N TRP A 677 -20.41 -2.41 -15.57
CA TRP A 677 -21.01 -3.74 -15.50
C TRP A 677 -19.98 -4.81 -15.14
N LEU A 678 -20.45 -5.97 -14.71
CA LEU A 678 -19.62 -7.07 -14.21
C LEU A 678 -19.89 -8.37 -14.97
N THR A 679 -18.95 -9.29 -14.88
CA THR A 679 -19.12 -10.70 -15.20
C THR A 679 -18.27 -11.52 -14.22
N PHE A 680 -18.77 -12.67 -13.80
CA PHE A 680 -18.17 -13.44 -12.71
C PHE A 680 -17.54 -14.72 -13.24
N TRP A 681 -16.32 -15.00 -12.79
CA TRP A 681 -15.53 -16.14 -13.24
C TRP A 681 -15.07 -16.92 -12.02
N SER A 682 -15.19 -18.24 -12.04
CA SER A 682 -14.85 -19.07 -10.89
C SER A 682 -13.98 -20.25 -11.28
N SER A 683 -13.13 -20.69 -10.34
CA SER A 683 -12.52 -22.02 -10.44
C SER A 683 -13.58 -23.11 -10.26
N HIS A 684 -13.33 -24.29 -10.81
CA HIS A 684 -14.18 -25.47 -10.63
C HIS A 684 -14.54 -25.74 -9.14
N GLU A 685 -13.58 -25.59 -8.24
CA GLU A 685 -13.78 -25.73 -6.77
C GLU A 685 -14.87 -24.78 -6.24
N VAL A 686 -14.88 -23.53 -6.70
CA VAL A 686 -15.84 -22.52 -6.25
C VAL A 686 -17.22 -22.75 -6.88
N ASP A 687 -17.26 -23.14 -8.16
CA ASP A 687 -18.50 -23.53 -8.83
C ASP A 687 -19.23 -24.65 -8.07
N GLN A 688 -18.51 -25.69 -7.65
CA GLN A 688 -19.07 -26.78 -6.86
C GLN A 688 -19.60 -26.34 -5.50
N GLN A 689 -18.90 -25.42 -4.81
CA GLN A 689 -19.38 -24.87 -3.55
C GLN A 689 -20.71 -24.11 -3.73
N ILE A 690 -20.80 -23.28 -4.77
CA ILE A 690 -22.02 -22.53 -5.10
C ILE A 690 -23.17 -23.49 -5.43
N ARG A 691 -22.93 -24.52 -6.26
CA ARG A 691 -23.94 -25.54 -6.60
C ARG A 691 -24.42 -26.30 -5.37
N THR A 692 -23.49 -26.74 -4.52
CA THR A 692 -23.80 -27.49 -3.30
C THR A 692 -24.72 -26.66 -2.40
N LEU A 693 -24.39 -25.38 -2.20
CA LEU A 693 -25.20 -24.47 -1.40
C LEU A 693 -26.59 -24.23 -2.02
N LYS A 694 -26.67 -24.10 -3.36
CA LYS A 694 -27.94 -24.01 -4.09
C LYS A 694 -28.81 -25.24 -3.81
N HIS A 695 -28.27 -26.45 -3.94
CA HIS A 695 -29.01 -27.70 -3.74
C HIS A 695 -29.50 -27.92 -2.30
N VAL A 696 -28.73 -27.47 -1.29
CA VAL A 696 -29.15 -27.58 0.12
C VAL A 696 -30.36 -26.68 0.42
N THR A 697 -30.41 -25.50 -0.21
CA THR A 697 -31.41 -24.47 0.09
C THR A 697 -32.66 -24.57 -0.78
N SER A 698 -32.55 -25.12 -1.98
CA SER A 698 -33.69 -25.32 -2.89
C SER A 698 -34.18 -26.76 -2.83
N ASN A 699 -35.23 -27.00 -2.02
CA ASN A 699 -35.98 -28.26 -2.03
C ASN A 699 -36.58 -28.48 -3.44
N LYS A 700 -35.86 -29.21 -4.31
CA LYS A 700 -36.32 -29.75 -5.61
C LYS A 700 -36.49 -28.75 -6.79
N SER A 701 -35.60 -27.78 -7.01
CA SER A 701 -35.57 -27.09 -8.32
C SER A 701 -34.68 -27.83 -9.34
N GLN A 702 -35.21 -28.14 -10.53
CA GLN A 702 -34.49 -28.75 -11.66
C GLN A 702 -33.52 -27.79 -12.38
N ASP A 703 -33.48 -26.52 -12.00
CA ASP A 703 -32.63 -25.53 -12.64
C ASP A 703 -31.18 -25.61 -12.12
N GLU A 704 -30.27 -26.09 -12.98
CA GLU A 704 -28.84 -26.19 -12.71
C GLU A 704 -28.07 -24.89 -13.03
N THR A 705 -28.73 -23.86 -13.56
CA THR A 705 -28.10 -22.58 -13.92
C THR A 705 -27.68 -21.83 -12.66
N ILE A 706 -26.45 -21.34 -12.58
CA ILE A 706 -26.03 -20.50 -11.46
C ILE A 706 -26.44 -19.06 -11.76
N HIS A 707 -27.17 -18.48 -10.82
CA HIS A 707 -27.57 -17.09 -10.86
C HIS A 707 -26.70 -16.22 -9.96
N LEU A 708 -26.70 -14.90 -10.19
CA LEU A 708 -25.92 -13.98 -9.36
C LEU A 708 -26.33 -14.05 -7.87
N ILE A 709 -27.61 -14.32 -7.59
CA ILE A 709 -28.10 -14.50 -6.22
C ILE A 709 -27.44 -15.70 -5.52
N ASP A 710 -27.07 -16.75 -6.25
CA ASP A 710 -26.39 -17.92 -5.69
C ASP A 710 -24.94 -17.58 -5.31
N ILE A 711 -24.25 -16.76 -6.13
CA ILE A 711 -22.92 -16.22 -5.83
C ILE A 711 -22.98 -15.34 -4.58
N ILE A 712 -23.98 -14.44 -4.50
CA ILE A 712 -24.18 -13.58 -3.34
C ILE A 712 -24.43 -14.43 -2.10
N ARG A 713 -25.30 -15.46 -2.16
CA ARG A 713 -25.54 -16.36 -1.03
C ARG A 713 -24.24 -17.04 -0.56
N TRP A 714 -23.43 -17.53 -1.50
CA TRP A 714 -22.15 -18.16 -1.18
C TRP A 714 -21.16 -17.22 -0.49
N VAL A 715 -20.98 -15.97 -0.94
CA VAL A 715 -20.09 -15.03 -0.24
C VAL A 715 -20.61 -14.66 1.15
N TYR A 716 -21.93 -14.65 1.37
CA TYR A 716 -22.52 -14.44 2.69
C TYR A 716 -22.24 -15.60 3.64
N GLU A 717 -22.41 -16.86 3.18
CA GLU A 717 -22.06 -18.04 3.99
C GLU A 717 -20.57 -18.06 4.34
N ASN A 718 -19.70 -17.73 3.38
CA ASN A 718 -18.26 -17.58 3.65
C ASN A 718 -17.99 -16.49 4.70
N THR A 719 -18.75 -15.40 4.69
CA THR A 719 -18.60 -14.31 5.67
C THR A 719 -19.02 -14.76 7.07
N GLN A 720 -20.10 -15.53 7.19
CA GLN A 720 -20.53 -16.10 8.47
C GLN A 720 -19.47 -17.08 9.02
N GLN A 721 -18.96 -17.97 8.16
CA GLN A 721 -17.91 -18.90 8.54
C GLN A 721 -16.63 -18.17 8.96
N ALA A 722 -16.17 -17.20 8.17
CA ALA A 722 -14.99 -16.39 8.50
C ALA A 722 -15.17 -15.59 9.80
N THR A 723 -16.38 -15.12 10.08
CA THR A 723 -16.72 -14.45 11.34
C THR A 723 -16.62 -15.42 12.51
N TRP A 724 -17.18 -16.61 12.37
CA TRP A 724 -17.12 -17.66 13.39
C TRP A 724 -15.68 -18.08 13.70
N ASP A 725 -14.88 -18.34 12.66
CA ASP A 725 -13.47 -18.71 12.79
C ASP A 725 -12.66 -17.56 13.43
N GLY A 726 -13.02 -16.31 13.14
CA GLY A 726 -12.40 -15.11 13.72
C GLY A 726 -12.60 -14.95 15.23
N LEU A 727 -13.64 -15.54 15.82
CA LEU A 727 -13.92 -15.43 17.27
C LEU A 727 -12.80 -16.02 18.13
N HIS A 728 -12.16 -17.09 17.66
CA HIS A 728 -11.04 -17.70 18.36
C HIS A 728 -9.87 -16.72 18.47
N HIS A 729 -9.48 -16.12 17.35
CA HIS A 729 -8.43 -15.10 17.33
C HIS A 729 -8.80 -13.90 18.18
N TRP A 730 -10.04 -13.41 18.08
CA TRP A 730 -10.56 -12.32 18.88
C TRP A 730 -10.41 -12.58 20.38
N SER A 731 -10.78 -13.77 20.86
CA SER A 731 -10.68 -14.16 22.27
C SER A 731 -9.23 -14.28 22.74
N THR A 732 -8.36 -14.85 21.89
CA THR A 732 -6.93 -15.01 22.17
C THR A 732 -6.21 -13.67 22.26
N GLN A 733 -6.55 -12.73 21.38
CA GLN A 733 -6.05 -11.35 21.42
C GLN A 733 -6.54 -10.60 22.65
N SER A 734 -7.81 -10.79 23.04
CA SER A 734 -8.36 -10.22 24.26
C SER A 734 -7.57 -10.66 25.50
N LEU A 735 -7.25 -11.95 25.62
CA LEU A 735 -6.48 -12.48 26.74
C LEU A 735 -5.07 -11.86 26.82
N SER A 736 -4.37 -11.80 25.67
CA SER A 736 -3.07 -11.11 25.57
C SER A 736 -3.13 -9.65 26.01
N TYR A 737 -4.17 -8.95 25.56
CA TYR A 737 -4.40 -7.57 25.91
C TYR A 737 -4.64 -7.40 27.42
N GLN A 738 -5.52 -8.22 28.01
CA GLN A 738 -5.80 -8.18 29.46
C GLN A 738 -4.56 -8.46 30.31
N GLN A 739 -3.71 -9.40 29.90
CA GLN A 739 -2.46 -9.67 30.60
C GLN A 739 -1.57 -8.40 30.67
N LYS A 740 -1.43 -7.68 29.56
CA LYS A 740 -0.69 -6.41 29.54
C LYS A 740 -1.36 -5.34 30.39
N VAL A 741 -2.68 -5.20 30.31
CA VAL A 741 -3.43 -4.24 31.14
C VAL A 741 -3.19 -4.51 32.63
N ASN A 742 -3.25 -5.77 33.05
CA ASN A 742 -2.96 -6.18 34.43
C ASN A 742 -1.52 -5.87 34.83
N ALA A 743 -0.55 -6.07 33.94
CA ALA A 743 0.86 -5.70 34.19
C ALA A 743 1.01 -4.18 34.44
N PHE A 744 0.39 -3.34 33.61
CA PHE A 744 0.38 -1.89 33.79
C PHE A 744 -0.35 -1.44 35.07
N GLN A 745 -1.43 -2.13 35.45
CA GLN A 745 -2.16 -1.86 36.69
C GLN A 745 -1.34 -2.26 37.92
N HIS A 746 -0.63 -3.40 37.87
CA HIS A 746 0.18 -3.89 38.97
C HIS A 746 1.26 -2.88 39.37
N VAL A 747 1.93 -2.28 38.40
CA VAL A 747 2.95 -1.25 38.64
C VAL A 747 2.36 0.16 38.83
N GLN A 748 1.03 0.26 38.96
CA GLN A 748 0.28 1.50 39.16
C GLN A 748 0.61 2.58 38.11
N TRP A 749 0.83 2.19 36.85
CA TRP A 749 1.23 3.10 35.78
C TRP A 749 0.25 4.26 35.52
N ALA A 750 -1.00 4.13 35.96
CA ALA A 750 -2.01 5.18 35.82
C ALA A 750 -1.82 6.35 36.80
N ASN A 751 -1.09 6.18 37.90
CA ASN A 751 -0.93 7.20 38.94
C ASN A 751 0.17 8.21 38.57
N SER A 752 -0.19 9.49 38.41
CA SER A 752 0.71 10.56 37.96
C SER A 752 1.76 11.01 38.99
N GLU A 753 1.61 10.60 40.25
CA GLU A 753 2.43 11.09 41.37
C GLU A 753 3.57 10.13 41.77
N GLN A 754 3.59 8.90 41.25
CA GLN A 754 4.64 7.93 41.58
C GLN A 754 5.88 8.09 40.70
N GLN A 755 7.05 8.21 41.34
CA GLN A 755 8.32 7.99 40.67
C GLN A 755 8.51 6.49 40.40
N PHE A 756 8.47 6.11 39.13
CA PHE A 756 8.74 4.74 38.72
C PHE A 756 10.21 4.40 38.97
N THR A 757 10.43 3.44 39.85
CA THR A 757 11.74 2.84 40.10
C THR A 757 12.10 1.89 38.96
N PHE A 758 13.39 1.65 38.79
CA PHE A 758 13.93 0.70 37.83
C PHE A 758 13.41 -0.73 38.03
N ASN A 759 13.19 -1.15 39.27
CA ASN A 759 12.62 -2.48 39.59
C ASN A 759 11.19 -2.63 39.04
N LEU A 760 10.34 -1.61 39.22
CA LEU A 760 8.96 -1.64 38.71
C LEU A 760 8.91 -1.74 37.18
N LEU A 761 9.83 -1.08 36.47
CA LEU A 761 9.92 -1.17 35.01
C LEU A 761 10.32 -2.57 34.54
N GLN A 762 11.19 -3.24 35.28
CA GLN A 762 11.60 -4.61 34.99
C GLN A 762 10.46 -5.62 35.30
N GLU A 763 9.72 -5.41 36.40
CA GLU A 763 8.53 -6.19 36.73
C GLU A 763 7.45 -6.04 35.65
N LEU A 764 7.15 -4.80 35.23
CA LEU A 764 6.23 -4.51 34.12
C LEU A 764 6.60 -5.31 32.87
N ALA A 765 7.88 -5.23 32.47
CA ALA A 765 8.36 -5.93 31.30
C ALA A 765 8.22 -7.45 31.41
N THR A 766 8.48 -8.01 32.59
CA THR A 766 8.38 -9.45 32.85
C THR A 766 6.93 -9.93 32.82
N HIS A 767 6.00 -9.19 33.40
CA HIS A 767 4.57 -9.56 33.40
C HIS A 767 3.90 -9.43 32.02
N CYS A 768 4.43 -8.57 31.15
CA CYS A 768 4.00 -8.45 29.76
C CYS A 768 4.48 -9.62 28.86
N LEU A 769 5.43 -10.46 29.31
CA LEU A 769 5.90 -11.59 28.52
C LEU A 769 4.88 -12.73 28.54
N GLU A 770 4.52 -13.20 27.35
CA GLU A 770 3.76 -14.42 27.16
C GLU A 770 4.71 -15.59 26.90
N PRO A 771 4.61 -16.70 27.65
CA PRO A 771 5.25 -17.93 27.25
C PRO A 771 4.64 -18.45 25.94
N GLU A 772 5.50 -18.92 25.03
CA GLU A 772 5.06 -19.42 23.72
C GLU A 772 4.11 -20.63 23.83
N TRP A 773 4.17 -21.40 24.91
CA TRP A 773 3.48 -22.69 25.09
C TRP A 773 2.09 -22.62 25.74
N ILE A 774 1.72 -21.55 26.47
CA ILE A 774 0.52 -21.55 27.33
C ILE A 774 -0.81 -21.44 26.56
N LYS A 775 -0.81 -21.08 25.27
CA LYS A 775 -2.06 -21.00 24.48
C LYS A 775 -2.58 -22.33 23.92
N LYS A 776 -1.84 -23.43 24.02
CA LYS A 776 -2.26 -24.74 23.47
C LYS A 776 -3.44 -25.41 24.20
N ILE A 777 -3.86 -24.94 25.38
CA ILE A 777 -4.98 -25.53 26.14
C ILE A 777 -6.36 -25.08 25.59
N LEU A 778 -6.42 -23.99 24.82
CA LEU A 778 -7.63 -23.47 24.16
C LEU A 778 -7.57 -23.54 22.62
N ALA A 779 -6.49 -24.10 22.06
CA ALA A 779 -6.30 -24.20 20.62
C ALA A 779 -7.10 -25.37 20.04
N SER A 780 -8.35 -25.11 19.68
CA SER A 780 -8.96 -25.82 18.55
C SER A 780 -8.28 -25.38 17.24
N SER A 781 -8.55 -26.13 16.18
CA SER A 781 -8.13 -26.03 14.76
C SER A 781 -8.03 -24.62 14.11
N SER A 782 -8.37 -23.54 14.80
CA SER A 782 -8.44 -22.17 14.27
C SER A 782 -7.13 -21.37 14.39
N ASP A 783 -6.13 -21.83 15.17
CA ASP A 783 -4.84 -21.12 15.34
C ASP A 783 -3.96 -21.13 14.06
N GLU A 784 -4.38 -21.88 13.03
CA GLU A 784 -3.66 -22.16 11.78
C GLU A 784 -3.78 -21.07 10.71
N GLU A 785 -4.70 -20.12 10.87
CA GLU A 785 -4.88 -18.98 9.94
C GLU A 785 -4.29 -17.65 10.44
N GLN A 786 -3.66 -17.65 11.62
CA GLN A 786 -3.17 -16.42 12.22
C GLN A 786 -1.96 -15.87 11.45
N GLN A 787 -2.09 -14.66 10.89
CA GLN A 787 -0.97 -13.91 10.32
C GLN A 787 -0.23 -13.20 11.46
N ARG A 788 0.96 -13.69 11.82
CA ARG A 788 1.80 -13.10 12.85
C ARG A 788 2.92 -12.32 12.19
N GLU A 789 2.94 -11.00 12.35
CA GLU A 789 4.14 -10.22 11.99
C GLU A 789 5.17 -10.43 13.10
N LEU A 790 6.18 -11.26 12.84
CA LEU A 790 7.28 -11.53 13.75
C LEU A 790 8.43 -10.58 13.45
N GLN A 791 8.82 -9.78 14.45
CA GLN A 791 10.05 -9.01 14.40
C GLN A 791 11.05 -9.70 15.34
N ARG A 792 12.13 -10.30 14.82
CA ARG A 792 13.11 -11.09 15.60
C ARG A 792 14.14 -10.19 16.28
N GLU A 793 14.72 -10.64 17.40
CA GLU A 793 15.75 -9.87 18.14
C GLU A 793 17.06 -9.67 17.35
N VAL A 794 17.35 -10.56 16.40
CA VAL A 794 18.60 -10.60 15.64
C VAL A 794 18.28 -10.51 14.15
N GLU A 795 17.79 -9.36 13.72
CA GLU A 795 17.79 -8.97 12.30
C GLU A 795 18.45 -7.60 12.19
N GLN A 796 19.77 -7.62 11.95
CA GLN A 796 20.41 -6.52 11.24
C GLN A 796 20.22 -6.81 9.75
N GLN A 797 19.20 -6.23 9.14
CA GLN A 797 19.19 -6.08 7.68
C GLN A 797 18.78 -4.67 7.29
N VAL A 798 19.62 -4.13 6.40
CA VAL A 798 19.54 -2.79 5.84
C VAL A 798 18.45 -2.81 4.78
N GLU A 799 17.29 -2.23 5.09
CA GLU A 799 16.37 -1.78 4.06
C GLU A 799 16.88 -0.43 3.53
N GLU A 800 17.35 -0.42 2.29
CA GLU A 800 17.46 0.80 1.52
C GLU A 800 16.04 1.26 1.14
N GLU A 801 15.38 1.97 2.06
CA GLU A 801 14.43 2.98 1.62
C GLU A 801 15.19 3.94 0.72
N ARG A 802 14.73 4.15 -0.52
CA ARG A 802 15.19 5.28 -1.34
C ARG A 802 14.86 6.55 -0.58
N GLN A 803 15.80 6.98 0.26
CA GLN A 803 15.77 8.25 0.92
C GLN A 803 15.72 9.29 -0.20
N HIS A 804 14.55 9.91 -0.39
CA HIS A 804 14.54 11.28 -0.88
C HIS A 804 15.42 12.05 0.11
N GLN A 805 16.67 12.31 -0.26
CA GLN A 805 17.58 13.12 0.52
C GLN A 805 16.86 14.43 0.80
N ARG A 806 16.43 14.60 2.05
CA ARG A 806 15.88 15.87 2.50
C ARG A 806 17.03 16.87 2.46
N PRO A 807 16.80 18.10 1.99
CA PRO A 807 17.82 19.14 2.05
C PRO A 807 18.36 19.25 3.48
N ILE A 808 19.65 19.58 3.60
CA ILE A 808 20.31 19.77 4.89
C ILE A 808 19.52 20.82 5.71
N PRO A 809 19.34 20.63 7.02
CA PRO A 809 18.69 21.63 7.86
C PRO A 809 19.46 22.97 7.84
N VAL A 810 18.80 24.02 7.35
CA VAL A 810 19.38 25.36 7.23
C VAL A 810 18.66 26.40 8.09
N SER A 811 19.40 27.44 8.47
CA SER A 811 18.82 28.57 9.22
C SER A 811 18.06 29.52 8.27
N PRO A 812 16.78 29.85 8.55
CA PRO A 812 16.03 30.81 7.74
C PRO A 812 16.61 32.22 7.86
N GLN A 813 16.54 32.98 6.78
CA GLN A 813 16.89 34.40 6.79
C GLN A 813 15.78 35.20 7.47
N LYS A 814 16.13 36.19 8.30
CA LYS A 814 15.15 37.12 8.88
C LYS A 814 14.71 38.11 7.78
N PRO A 815 13.41 38.22 7.46
CA PRO A 815 12.94 39.11 6.40
C PRO A 815 13.06 40.58 6.82
N LYS A 816 13.34 41.45 5.86
CA LYS A 816 13.46 42.91 6.04
C LYS A 816 12.62 43.65 5.00
N LEU A 817 11.72 44.52 5.43
CA LEU A 817 10.97 45.38 4.50
C LEU A 817 11.80 46.61 4.10
N HIS A 818 12.10 46.75 2.81
CA HIS A 818 12.83 47.90 2.26
C HIS A 818 11.92 49.10 2.01
N ASP A 819 12.41 50.32 2.25
CA ASP A 819 11.61 51.55 2.04
C ASP A 819 11.24 51.79 0.57
N ALA A 820 12.09 51.38 -0.37
CA ALA A 820 11.76 51.43 -1.80
C ALA A 820 10.58 50.52 -2.18
N VAL A 821 10.37 49.39 -1.47
CA VAL A 821 9.17 48.54 -1.66
C VAL A 821 7.93 49.26 -1.13
N LYS A 822 8.06 50.02 -0.03
CA LYS A 822 6.97 50.84 0.51
C LYS A 822 6.53 51.93 -0.46
N GLN A 823 7.50 52.57 -1.12
CA GLN A 823 7.27 53.63 -2.11
C GLN A 823 6.54 53.15 -3.37
N LEU A 824 6.46 51.83 -3.64
CA LEU A 824 5.67 51.29 -4.76
C LEU A 824 4.17 51.62 -4.63
N CYS A 825 3.67 51.77 -3.40
CA CYS A 825 2.27 52.10 -3.13
C CYS A 825 1.93 53.59 -3.35
N SER A 826 2.94 54.47 -3.35
CA SER A 826 2.75 55.91 -3.46
C SER A 826 2.32 56.28 -4.88
N VAL A 827 1.08 56.73 -5.00
CA VAL A 827 0.49 56.99 -6.32
C VAL A 827 0.87 58.36 -6.88
N ASP A 828 1.13 59.33 -6.02
CA ASP A 828 1.41 60.73 -6.40
C ASP A 828 2.92 61.05 -6.50
N SER A 829 3.80 60.07 -6.25
CA SER A 829 5.25 60.22 -6.40
C SER A 829 5.70 60.04 -7.86
N SER A 830 6.88 60.54 -8.21
CA SER A 830 7.54 60.14 -9.46
C SER A 830 7.79 58.63 -9.48
N MET A 831 7.74 58.01 -10.65
CA MET A 831 8.00 56.58 -10.80
C MET A 831 9.41 56.27 -10.32
N LEU A 832 9.57 55.21 -9.54
CA LEU A 832 10.89 54.78 -9.09
C LEU A 832 11.71 54.29 -10.28
N ASP A 833 12.95 54.76 -10.38
CA ASP A 833 13.94 54.16 -11.25
C ASP A 833 14.45 52.86 -10.62
N LEU A 834 13.81 51.74 -11.00
CA LEU A 834 14.16 50.41 -10.50
C LEU A 834 15.59 49.99 -10.90
N GLU A 835 16.14 50.53 -11.98
CA GLU A 835 17.53 50.24 -12.41
C GLU A 835 18.55 50.89 -11.50
N SER A 836 18.29 52.08 -10.97
CA SER A 836 19.16 52.73 -9.97
C SER A 836 19.10 52.07 -8.58
N LEU A 837 18.02 51.34 -8.26
CA LEU A 837 17.73 50.75 -6.95
C LEU A 837 18.14 49.28 -6.87
N THR A 838 19.33 48.99 -7.34
CA THR A 838 19.86 47.62 -7.46
C THR A 838 19.90 46.86 -6.13
N GLU A 839 20.08 47.54 -5.00
CA GLU A 839 20.10 46.90 -3.66
C GLU A 839 18.73 46.33 -3.23
N VAL A 840 17.65 46.74 -3.91
CA VAL A 840 16.28 46.33 -3.58
C VAL A 840 15.63 45.55 -4.73
N PHE A 841 15.81 45.99 -5.97
CA PHE A 841 15.19 45.36 -7.13
C PHE A 841 16.24 44.78 -8.07
N ARG A 842 16.01 43.53 -8.49
CA ARG A 842 16.89 42.80 -9.42
C ARG A 842 16.07 42.16 -10.52
N ARG A 843 16.72 41.77 -11.63
CA ARG A 843 16.07 41.03 -12.73
C ARG A 843 15.80 39.58 -12.31
N ILE A 844 14.84 38.90 -12.95
CA ILE A 844 14.49 37.50 -12.65
C ILE A 844 15.71 36.56 -12.52
N PRO A 845 16.73 36.59 -13.40
CA PRO A 845 17.86 35.66 -13.32
C PRO A 845 18.56 35.66 -11.95
N PHE A 846 18.55 36.80 -11.24
CA PHE A 846 19.12 36.90 -9.90
C PHE A 846 18.42 35.99 -8.87
N ALA A 847 17.18 35.56 -9.11
CA ALA A 847 16.48 34.60 -8.26
C ALA A 847 17.17 33.23 -8.22
N PHE A 848 17.98 32.92 -9.25
CA PHE A 848 18.73 31.67 -9.35
C PHE A 848 20.18 31.79 -8.82
N ASN A 849 20.61 32.98 -8.37
CA ASN A 849 21.96 33.14 -7.83
C ASN A 849 22.16 32.24 -6.61
N GLY A 850 23.23 31.43 -6.62
CA GLY A 850 23.54 30.44 -5.58
C GLY A 850 22.84 29.10 -5.76
N SER A 851 22.15 28.88 -6.88
CA SER A 851 21.50 27.62 -7.25
C SER A 851 22.14 27.05 -8.54
N THR A 852 21.96 25.77 -8.83
CA THR A 852 22.49 25.12 -10.05
C THR A 852 21.84 25.70 -11.32
N PHE A 853 20.65 26.28 -11.19
CA PHE A 853 19.96 26.98 -12.27
C PHE A 853 20.68 28.22 -12.80
N SER A 854 21.53 28.85 -11.99
CA SER A 854 22.26 30.07 -12.38
C SER A 854 23.09 29.88 -13.66
N GLN A 855 23.63 28.69 -13.88
CA GLN A 855 24.49 28.36 -15.03
C GLN A 855 23.69 28.23 -16.34
N ASP A 856 22.48 27.67 -16.26
CA ASP A 856 21.68 27.31 -17.44
C ASP A 856 20.59 28.37 -17.78
N CYS A 857 20.34 29.35 -16.90
CA CYS A 857 19.18 30.26 -17.01
C CYS A 857 19.25 31.34 -18.10
N GLN A 858 20.41 31.53 -18.75
CA GLN A 858 20.67 32.53 -19.80
C GLN A 858 20.18 33.95 -19.44
N PRO A 859 20.90 34.70 -18.58
CA PRO A 859 20.40 35.94 -17.97
C PRO A 859 19.91 37.03 -18.94
N SER A 860 20.51 37.14 -20.12
CA SER A 860 20.14 38.11 -21.16
C SER A 860 18.81 37.81 -21.86
N SER A 861 18.29 36.59 -21.73
CA SER A 861 17.10 36.09 -22.45
C SER A 861 15.77 36.45 -21.78
N TRP A 862 15.82 37.05 -20.59
CA TRP A 862 14.66 37.43 -19.78
C TRP A 862 14.19 38.86 -20.08
N GLN A 863 12.92 39.15 -19.78
CA GLN A 863 12.33 40.46 -20.07
C GLN A 863 12.82 41.57 -19.13
N LYS A 864 13.08 42.76 -19.69
CA LYS A 864 13.58 43.96 -19.00
C LYS A 864 12.51 44.76 -18.23
N ASN A 865 11.32 44.23 -18.05
CA ASN A 865 10.27 44.86 -17.24
C ASN A 865 9.80 43.93 -16.11
N ILE A 866 10.43 42.75 -15.96
CA ILE A 866 10.13 41.82 -14.88
C ILE A 866 11.29 41.77 -13.89
N TRP A 867 10.93 41.90 -12.62
CA TRP A 867 11.82 42.14 -11.49
C TRP A 867 11.50 41.22 -10.32
N ILE A 868 12.43 41.12 -9.39
CA ILE A 868 12.28 40.49 -8.07
C ILE A 868 12.74 41.48 -7.00
N SER A 869 12.15 41.46 -5.81
CA SER A 869 12.78 42.09 -4.66
C SER A 869 13.97 41.25 -4.19
N THR A 870 14.98 41.86 -3.59
CA THR A 870 16.10 41.11 -3.00
C THR A 870 15.64 40.19 -1.87
N GLU A 871 14.57 40.54 -1.16
CA GLU A 871 13.94 39.68 -0.16
C GLU A 871 13.24 38.46 -0.76
N PHE A 872 12.80 38.53 -2.01
CA PHE A 872 12.25 37.37 -2.72
C PHE A 872 13.27 36.22 -2.80
N GLN A 873 14.53 36.56 -3.07
CA GLN A 873 15.65 35.61 -3.23
C GLN A 873 16.26 35.15 -1.90
N LYS A 874 16.31 36.02 -0.88
CA LYS A 874 16.94 35.70 0.41
C LYS A 874 16.03 34.84 1.30
N VAL A 875 16.08 33.51 1.11
CA VAL A 875 15.27 32.55 1.88
C VAL A 875 16.01 32.03 3.12
N ILE A 876 17.31 31.80 3.02
CA ILE A 876 18.14 31.15 4.05
C ILE A 876 19.46 31.89 4.28
N LYS A 877 20.13 31.65 5.41
CA LYS A 877 21.51 32.07 5.65
C LYS A 877 22.45 31.11 4.94
N THR A 878 23.07 31.53 3.83
CA THR A 878 23.91 30.65 2.99
C THR A 878 25.30 30.43 3.60
N LEU A 879 25.67 29.17 3.83
CA LEU A 879 27.02 28.71 4.22
C LEU A 879 27.66 27.82 3.13
N GLY A 880 27.40 28.10 1.85
CA GLY A 880 27.96 27.36 0.71
C GLY A 880 27.08 26.24 0.12
N GLU A 881 25.83 26.10 0.59
CA GLU A 881 24.87 25.10 0.09
C GLU A 881 24.11 25.58 -1.17
N SER A 882 23.67 24.63 -2.01
CA SER A 882 22.85 24.93 -3.19
C SER A 882 21.46 25.44 -2.77
N LEU A 883 21.03 26.54 -3.40
CA LEU A 883 19.70 27.12 -3.19
C LEU A 883 18.58 26.41 -3.96
N ASP A 884 18.85 25.35 -4.73
CA ASP A 884 17.83 24.66 -5.54
C ASP A 884 16.60 24.24 -4.73
N PRO A 885 16.72 23.59 -3.54
CA PRO A 885 15.55 23.16 -2.78
C PRO A 885 14.84 24.32 -2.05
N PHE A 886 15.48 25.49 -2.04
CA PHE A 886 15.06 26.67 -1.28
C PHE A 886 14.58 27.81 -2.18
N LEU A 887 14.50 27.59 -3.50
CA LEU A 887 13.93 28.57 -4.42
C LEU A 887 12.48 28.88 -4.04
N ARG A 888 12.20 30.17 -3.82
CA ARG A 888 10.87 30.60 -3.39
C ARG A 888 9.85 30.38 -4.51
N PRO A 889 8.64 29.86 -4.21
CA PRO A 889 7.53 29.86 -5.15
C PRO A 889 7.09 31.30 -5.50
N PRO A 890 7.03 31.67 -6.79
CA PRO A 890 6.73 33.03 -7.25
C PRO A 890 5.23 33.28 -7.23
N ARG A 891 4.68 33.48 -6.02
CA ARG A 891 3.23 33.61 -5.79
C ARG A 891 2.73 35.04 -5.83
N TRP A 892 3.48 36.00 -5.31
CA TRP A 892 3.02 37.38 -5.14
C TRP A 892 3.73 38.29 -6.12
N ILE A 893 2.95 38.98 -6.95
CA ILE A 893 3.48 39.97 -7.89
C ILE A 893 2.87 41.35 -7.64
N VAL A 894 3.70 42.37 -7.73
CA VAL A 894 3.26 43.76 -7.86
C VAL A 894 3.35 44.14 -9.33
N VAL A 895 2.22 44.39 -9.96
CA VAL A 895 2.15 45.06 -11.25
C VAL A 895 2.28 46.55 -10.96
N TYR A 896 3.48 47.11 -11.13
CA TYR A 896 3.79 48.50 -10.79
C TYR A 896 3.55 49.40 -12.01
N ARG A 897 2.64 50.37 -11.83
CA ARG A 897 2.21 51.36 -12.84
C ARG A 897 1.86 50.78 -14.21
N ASN A 898 1.36 49.54 -14.27
CA ASN A 898 1.11 48.78 -15.52
C ASN A 898 2.33 48.66 -16.45
N GLN A 899 3.54 48.97 -15.97
CA GLN A 899 4.78 48.98 -16.76
C GLN A 899 5.76 47.89 -16.32
N HIS A 900 5.73 47.51 -15.05
CA HIS A 900 6.65 46.53 -14.48
C HIS A 900 5.92 45.45 -13.69
N VAL A 901 6.48 44.24 -13.67
CA VAL A 901 6.03 43.14 -12.80
C VAL A 901 7.15 42.83 -11.81
N ILE A 902 6.85 42.87 -10.52
CA ILE A 902 7.84 42.68 -9.45
C ILE A 902 7.41 41.52 -8.56
N PHE A 903 8.17 40.43 -8.54
CA PHE A 903 7.97 39.36 -7.56
C PHE A 903 8.42 39.81 -6.18
N VAL A 904 7.53 39.67 -5.21
CA VAL A 904 7.78 40.04 -3.81
C VAL A 904 7.63 38.83 -2.89
N SER A 905 8.28 38.88 -1.74
CA SER A 905 8.10 37.89 -0.69
C SER A 905 6.68 37.92 -0.12
N ALA A 906 6.22 36.82 0.48
CA ALA A 906 4.95 36.80 1.20
C ALA A 906 4.93 37.82 2.37
N TYR A 907 6.10 38.08 2.97
CA TYR A 907 6.27 39.09 4.01
C TYR A 907 6.03 40.52 3.48
N GLU A 908 6.65 40.87 2.35
CA GLU A 908 6.44 42.16 1.68
C GLU A 908 4.99 42.29 1.19
N ALA A 909 4.45 41.25 0.55
CA ALA A 909 3.06 41.22 0.09
C ALA A 909 2.07 41.48 1.22
N ASN A 910 2.24 40.83 2.38
CA ASN A 910 1.37 41.01 3.53
C ASN A 910 1.32 42.47 4.02
N TRP A 911 2.45 43.18 3.98
CA TRP A 911 2.48 44.61 4.29
C TRP A 911 1.82 45.46 3.19
N LEU A 912 2.13 45.18 1.92
CA LEU A 912 1.60 45.89 0.76
C LEU A 912 0.07 45.83 0.67
N ILE A 913 -0.56 44.71 1.05
CA ILE A 913 -2.01 44.53 1.03
C ILE A 913 -2.73 45.67 1.77
N ASN A 914 -2.32 45.98 3.00
CA ASN A 914 -2.99 46.98 3.82
C ASN A 914 -2.74 48.39 3.28
N GLN A 915 -1.54 48.65 2.78
CA GLN A 915 -1.14 49.97 2.31
C GLN A 915 -1.81 50.34 0.98
N LEU A 916 -1.81 49.42 0.02
CA LEU A 916 -2.50 49.60 -1.26
C LEU A 916 -4.01 49.80 -1.06
N LYS A 917 -4.63 49.12 -0.09
CA LYS A 917 -6.05 49.34 0.27
C LYS A 917 -6.29 50.71 0.90
N THR A 918 -5.37 51.17 1.75
CA THR A 918 -5.48 52.47 2.43
C THR A 918 -5.35 53.62 1.42
N GLU A 919 -4.30 53.59 0.59
CA GLU A 919 -4.08 54.56 -0.50
C GLU A 919 -5.25 54.61 -1.48
N PHE A 920 -5.80 53.44 -1.83
CA PHE A 920 -6.99 53.35 -2.68
C PHE A 920 -8.21 54.01 -2.04
N SER A 921 -8.41 53.85 -0.72
CA SER A 921 -9.54 54.44 0.01
C SER A 921 -9.41 55.96 0.22
N MET A 922 -8.17 56.50 0.20
CA MET A 922 -7.90 57.93 0.39
C MET A 922 -7.97 58.76 -0.90
N LYS A 923 -7.91 58.13 -2.08
CA LYS A 923 -8.01 58.83 -3.37
C LYS A 923 -9.43 59.33 -3.65
N LYS A 924 -9.56 60.63 -3.94
CA LYS A 924 -10.83 61.33 -4.26
C LYS A 924 -11.11 61.50 -5.77
N THR A 925 -10.31 60.91 -6.67
CA THR A 925 -10.37 61.16 -8.13
C THR A 925 -10.58 59.88 -8.95
N ASP A 926 -11.35 59.98 -10.04
CA ASP A 926 -11.66 58.94 -11.06
C ASP A 926 -10.46 58.36 -11.85
N GLN A 927 -9.22 58.52 -11.37
CA GLN A 927 -8.04 57.96 -12.04
C GLN A 927 -7.84 56.48 -11.71
N SER A 928 -7.64 55.65 -12.74
CA SER A 928 -7.35 54.23 -12.60
C SER A 928 -6.12 53.97 -11.73
N PHE A 929 -6.25 53.12 -10.71
CA PHE A 929 -5.13 52.71 -9.86
C PHE A 929 -4.18 51.78 -10.64
N THR A 930 -3.01 52.29 -11.03
CA THR A 930 -2.11 51.58 -11.96
C THR A 930 -1.14 50.60 -11.29
N THR A 931 -1.06 50.59 -9.96
CA THR A 931 -0.21 49.64 -9.22
C THR A 931 -1.07 48.60 -8.52
N THR A 932 -0.92 47.32 -8.80
CA THR A 932 -1.75 46.28 -8.16
C THR A 932 -0.91 45.14 -7.63
N LEU A 933 -1.27 44.62 -6.46
CA LEU A 933 -0.76 43.35 -5.95
C LEU A 933 -1.68 42.23 -6.45
N ARG A 934 -1.11 41.17 -7.02
CA ARG A 934 -1.84 40.04 -7.62
C ARG A 934 -1.23 38.72 -7.19
N LEU A 935 -2.07 37.69 -7.13
CA LEU A 935 -1.66 36.31 -6.84
C LEU A 935 -1.43 35.58 -8.17
N LEU A 936 -0.32 34.86 -8.26
CA LEU A 936 0.03 33.99 -9.39
C LEU A 936 0.11 32.55 -8.89
N LEU A 937 -0.70 31.66 -9.46
CA LEU A 937 -0.64 30.22 -9.23
C LEU A 937 -0.10 29.50 -10.47
N PRO A 938 0.66 28.40 -10.31
CA PRO A 938 1.05 27.58 -11.45
C PRO A 938 -0.15 26.76 -11.93
N ARG A 939 -0.27 26.56 -13.25
CA ARG A 939 -1.28 25.68 -13.83
C ARG A 939 -0.72 24.26 -13.91
N ILE A 940 -1.04 23.43 -12.92
CA ILE A 940 -0.61 22.02 -12.80
C ILE A 940 -1.68 21.05 -13.32
N LYS A 941 -2.91 21.54 -13.54
CA LYS A 941 -4.01 20.83 -14.21
C LYS A 941 -4.64 21.75 -15.25
N HIS A 942 -5.24 21.17 -16.28
CA HIS A 942 -5.89 21.89 -17.38
C HIS A 942 -6.93 22.93 -16.94
N ASP A 943 -7.74 22.61 -15.94
CA ASP A 943 -8.85 23.42 -15.43
C ASP A 943 -8.45 24.38 -14.30
N GLN A 944 -7.16 24.46 -13.97
CA GLN A 944 -6.67 25.29 -12.88
C GLN A 944 -6.47 26.75 -13.32
N SER A 945 -7.08 27.70 -12.61
CA SER A 945 -6.84 29.13 -12.85
C SER A 945 -5.49 29.58 -12.26
N ILE A 946 -4.81 30.49 -12.96
CA ILE A 946 -3.56 31.11 -12.50
C ILE A 946 -3.77 32.41 -11.70
N LEU A 947 -5.02 32.90 -11.61
CA LEU A 947 -5.51 34.05 -10.83
C LEU A 947 -4.92 35.44 -11.13
N VAL A 948 -3.81 35.51 -11.88
CA VAL A 948 -3.00 36.72 -12.03
C VAL A 948 -3.67 37.85 -12.80
N ASN A 949 -4.62 37.53 -13.68
CA ASN A 949 -5.37 38.49 -14.49
C ASN A 949 -6.84 38.62 -14.05
N THR A 950 -7.20 38.10 -12.87
CA THR A 950 -8.59 38.16 -12.36
C THR A 950 -8.84 39.51 -11.65
N PRO A 951 -9.59 40.46 -12.24
CA PRO A 951 -9.68 41.83 -11.74
C PRO A 951 -10.27 41.97 -10.33
N THR A 952 -11.19 41.08 -9.96
CA THR A 952 -11.82 41.03 -8.63
C THR A 952 -10.88 40.55 -7.53
N LEU A 953 -9.77 39.89 -7.88
CA LEU A 953 -8.78 39.35 -6.95
C LEU A 953 -7.52 40.21 -6.85
N THR A 954 -7.44 41.34 -7.57
CA THR A 954 -6.33 42.29 -7.43
C THR A 954 -6.47 43.13 -6.18
N ILE A 955 -5.36 43.67 -5.67
CA ILE A 955 -5.34 44.56 -4.52
C ILE A 955 -4.65 45.88 -4.90
N PRO A 956 -5.38 47.01 -4.95
CA PRO A 956 -6.83 47.10 -4.83
C PRO A 956 -7.56 46.41 -6.01
N PRO A 957 -8.86 46.08 -5.87
CA PRO A 957 -9.64 45.51 -6.97
C PRO A 957 -9.64 46.44 -8.17
N SER A 958 -9.39 45.91 -9.35
CA SER A 958 -9.43 46.69 -10.58
C SER A 958 -10.90 46.86 -10.98
N ILE A 959 -11.53 47.96 -10.54
CA ILE A 959 -12.96 48.24 -10.78
C ILE A 959 -13.17 48.62 -12.25
N VAL A 960 -14.17 48.02 -12.88
CA VAL A 960 -14.66 48.41 -14.21
C VAL A 960 -15.70 49.52 -14.01
N SER A 961 -15.28 50.78 -13.98
CA SER A 961 -16.19 51.93 -14.01
C SER A 961 -15.80 52.85 -15.17
N HIS A 962 -16.81 53.39 -15.86
CA HIS A 962 -16.67 54.41 -16.93
C HIS A 962 -15.75 54.04 -18.12
N GLY A 963 -15.90 52.84 -18.69
CA GLY A 963 -15.29 52.51 -19.99
C GLY A 963 -13.77 52.25 -19.98
N ILE A 964 -13.13 52.20 -18.80
CA ILE A 964 -11.72 51.86 -18.66
C ILE A 964 -11.58 50.34 -18.47
N SER A 965 -10.89 49.65 -19.38
CA SER A 965 -10.59 48.22 -19.26
C SER A 965 -9.48 47.96 -18.23
N PRO A 966 -9.59 46.91 -17.38
CA PRO A 966 -8.54 46.56 -16.43
C PRO A 966 -7.26 46.16 -17.16
N PHE A 967 -6.09 46.49 -16.58
CA PHE A 967 -4.81 46.09 -17.16
C PHE A 967 -4.61 44.57 -17.04
N ILE A 968 -4.60 43.90 -18.20
CA ILE A 968 -4.27 42.48 -18.34
C ILE A 968 -2.79 42.38 -18.70
N ILE A 969 -2.06 41.50 -18.02
CA ILE A 969 -0.65 41.25 -18.33
C ILE A 969 -0.57 40.65 -19.75
N PRO A 970 0.14 41.28 -20.70
CA PRO A 970 0.26 40.77 -22.07
C PRO A 970 0.90 39.38 -22.12
N ASN A 971 0.51 38.55 -23.10
CA ASN A 971 1.00 37.18 -23.24
C ASN A 971 2.53 37.09 -23.31
N GLU A 972 3.19 38.06 -23.94
CA GLU A 972 4.65 38.15 -23.97
C GLU A 972 5.28 38.16 -22.57
N TRP A 973 4.64 38.85 -21.62
CA TRP A 973 5.11 38.96 -20.24
C TRP A 973 4.66 37.73 -19.45
N LEU A 974 3.41 37.34 -19.63
CA LEU A 974 2.77 36.21 -18.93
C LEU A 974 3.57 34.93 -19.11
N VAL A 975 4.00 34.60 -20.33
CA VAL A 975 4.79 33.40 -20.63
C VAL A 975 6.08 33.33 -19.80
N LYS A 976 6.78 34.46 -19.59
CA LYS A 976 7.98 34.47 -18.73
C LYS A 976 7.62 34.20 -17.28
N LEU A 977 6.46 34.65 -16.82
CA LEU A 977 5.93 34.30 -15.49
C LEU A 977 5.59 32.81 -15.40
N LEU A 978 4.97 32.23 -16.45
CA LEU A 978 4.61 30.81 -16.51
C LEU A 978 5.85 29.91 -16.45
N ILE A 979 6.90 30.23 -17.24
CA ILE A 979 8.21 29.56 -17.19
C ILE A 979 8.79 29.66 -15.78
N PHE A 980 8.86 30.87 -15.23
CA PHE A 980 9.45 31.09 -13.91
C PHE A 980 8.69 30.39 -12.79
N ASN A 981 7.37 30.24 -12.92
CA ASN A 981 6.47 29.62 -11.95
C ASN A 981 6.36 28.09 -12.09
N GLY A 982 6.91 27.49 -13.16
CA GLY A 982 6.86 26.04 -13.38
C GLY A 982 5.48 25.55 -13.81
N THR A 983 4.77 26.32 -14.64
CA THR A 983 3.45 25.95 -15.16
C THR A 983 3.54 24.81 -16.19
N LEU A 984 2.61 23.85 -16.12
CA LEU A 984 2.58 22.66 -16.98
C LEU A 984 1.54 22.72 -18.11
N TYR A 985 0.45 23.48 -17.92
CA TYR A 985 -0.68 23.54 -18.86
C TYR A 985 -1.00 24.96 -19.30
N PHE A 986 -1.49 25.12 -20.52
CA PHE A 986 -1.96 26.39 -21.10
C PHE A 986 -3.50 26.42 -21.14
N GLU A 987 -4.09 27.60 -21.00
CA GLU A 987 -5.54 27.79 -21.05
C GLU A 987 -6.03 28.09 -22.48
N THR A 988 -5.20 28.74 -23.29
CA THR A 988 -5.52 29.12 -24.66
C THR A 988 -4.41 28.73 -25.62
N VAL A 989 -4.76 28.59 -26.90
CA VAL A 989 -3.79 28.37 -27.99
C VAL A 989 -2.82 29.56 -28.07
N ASP A 990 -3.29 30.79 -27.81
CA ASP A 990 -2.44 31.99 -27.79
C ASP A 990 -1.36 31.93 -26.70
N GLU A 991 -1.68 31.39 -25.50
CA GLU A 991 -0.69 31.15 -24.45
C GLU A 991 0.36 30.13 -24.90
N GLN A 992 -0.07 29.03 -25.54
CA GLN A 992 0.81 27.98 -26.05
C GLN A 992 1.71 28.52 -27.18
N GLU A 993 1.16 29.27 -28.12
CA GLU A 993 1.91 29.88 -29.22
C GLU A 993 2.93 30.89 -28.70
N ALA A 994 2.54 31.77 -27.77
CA ALA A 994 3.45 32.72 -27.14
C ALA A 994 4.56 32.00 -26.35
N TYR A 995 4.24 30.87 -25.70
CA TYR A 995 5.24 30.01 -25.05
C TYR A 995 6.23 29.42 -26.05
N CYS A 996 5.73 28.90 -27.16
CA CYS A 996 6.57 28.35 -28.24
C CYS A 996 7.45 29.42 -28.89
N GLN A 997 6.90 30.60 -29.16
CA GLN A 997 7.65 31.75 -29.68
C GLN A 997 8.74 32.19 -28.71
N CYS A 998 8.44 32.26 -27.41
CA CYS A 998 9.39 32.64 -26.37
C CYS A 998 10.59 31.69 -26.26
N LEU A 999 10.37 30.38 -26.47
CA LEU A 999 11.41 29.36 -26.38
C LEU A 999 12.06 29.01 -27.73
N GLY A 1000 11.45 29.39 -28.85
CA GLY A 1000 11.94 29.03 -30.18
C GLY A 1000 11.74 27.55 -30.49
N VAL A 1001 10.57 27.01 -30.12
CA VAL A 1001 10.23 25.58 -30.31
C VAL A 1001 9.04 25.39 -31.25
N CYS A 1002 9.06 24.28 -32.00
CA CYS A 1002 7.98 23.81 -32.86
C CYS A 1002 7.45 22.45 -32.35
N PRO A 1003 6.40 22.44 -31.50
CA PRO A 1003 5.81 21.22 -30.98
C PRO A 1003 5.07 20.43 -32.08
N LYS A 1004 4.68 19.18 -31.77
CA LYS A 1004 3.82 18.37 -32.66
C LYS A 1004 2.34 18.63 -32.33
N PRO A 1005 1.42 18.57 -33.30
CA PRO A 1005 1.63 18.30 -34.73
C PRO A 1005 2.24 19.50 -35.46
N ARG A 1006 3.18 19.22 -36.37
CA ARG A 1006 3.87 20.23 -37.19
C ARG A 1006 3.16 20.43 -38.52
N THR A 1007 3.17 21.66 -39.02
CA THR A 1007 2.74 21.98 -40.38
C THR A 1007 3.66 21.32 -41.42
N LYS A 1008 3.24 21.28 -42.69
CA LYS A 1008 4.07 20.71 -43.78
C LYS A 1008 5.45 21.36 -43.86
N ILE A 1009 5.50 22.70 -43.78
CA ILE A 1009 6.74 23.48 -43.81
C ILE A 1009 7.65 23.15 -42.61
N GLU A 1010 7.07 23.01 -41.42
CA GLU A 1010 7.83 22.63 -40.22
C GLU A 1010 8.29 21.17 -40.25
N ASN A 1011 7.56 20.26 -40.90
CA ASN A 1011 8.04 18.89 -41.12
C ASN A 1011 9.21 18.86 -42.10
N ASP A 1012 9.13 19.58 -43.23
CA ASP A 1012 10.22 19.69 -44.20
C ASP A 1012 11.48 20.30 -43.53
N ALA A 1013 11.29 21.30 -42.67
CA ALA A 1013 12.36 21.91 -41.88
C ALA A 1013 12.95 20.95 -40.82
N PHE A 1014 12.13 20.09 -40.22
CA PHE A 1014 12.61 19.05 -39.31
C PHE A 1014 13.43 17.99 -40.05
N GLU A 1015 12.97 17.52 -41.21
CA GLU A 1015 13.70 16.59 -42.06
C GLU A 1015 15.03 17.17 -42.57
N SER A 1016 15.05 18.50 -42.81
CA SER A 1016 16.26 19.25 -43.17
C SER A 1016 17.18 19.57 -41.97
N GLY A 1017 16.84 19.12 -40.77
CA GLY A 1017 17.65 19.30 -39.55
C GLY A 1017 17.60 20.71 -38.94
N TRP A 1018 16.67 21.57 -39.36
CA TRP A 1018 16.52 22.92 -38.80
C TRP A 1018 15.87 22.91 -37.41
N ILE A 1019 15.02 21.91 -37.16
CA ILE A 1019 14.33 21.67 -35.89
C ILE A 1019 14.93 20.42 -35.24
N LEU A 1020 15.32 20.50 -33.98
CA LEU A 1020 15.84 19.36 -33.22
C LEU A 1020 14.73 18.37 -32.82
N VAL A 1021 15.12 17.20 -32.33
CA VAL A 1021 14.19 16.13 -31.88
C VAL A 1021 13.24 16.62 -30.78
N ASP A 1022 13.72 17.51 -29.91
CA ASP A 1022 12.96 18.14 -28.84
C ASP A 1022 12.15 19.37 -29.30
N GLY A 1023 12.18 19.69 -30.60
CA GLY A 1023 11.44 20.79 -31.21
C GLY A 1023 12.16 22.13 -31.19
N PHE A 1024 13.33 22.27 -30.56
CA PHE A 1024 14.06 23.54 -30.54
C PHE A 1024 14.71 23.88 -31.88
N ILE A 1025 14.70 25.16 -32.26
CA ILE A 1025 15.34 25.68 -33.48
C ILE A 1025 16.65 26.37 -33.08
N PRO A 1026 17.83 25.81 -33.38
CA PRO A 1026 19.10 26.37 -32.88
C PRO A 1026 19.50 27.69 -33.55
N GLN A 1027 19.35 27.78 -34.88
CA GLN A 1027 19.83 28.92 -35.67
C GLN A 1027 18.77 30.02 -35.78
N GLU A 1028 19.18 31.27 -35.58
CA GLU A 1028 18.30 32.45 -35.60
C GLU A 1028 17.65 32.66 -36.98
N GLU A 1029 18.39 32.45 -38.07
CA GLU A 1029 17.89 32.56 -39.44
C GLU A 1029 16.70 31.61 -39.70
N HIS A 1030 16.80 30.36 -39.23
CA HIS A 1030 15.71 29.39 -39.34
C HIS A 1030 14.51 29.77 -38.47
N ARG A 1031 14.73 30.39 -37.30
CA ARG A 1031 13.63 30.91 -36.47
C ARG A 1031 12.86 32.00 -37.20
N LEU A 1032 13.56 32.89 -37.92
CA LEU A 1032 12.91 33.94 -38.71
C LEU A 1032 12.04 33.34 -39.83
N LEU A 1033 12.57 32.37 -40.56
CA LEU A 1033 11.86 31.69 -41.66
C LEU A 1033 10.64 30.88 -41.16
N LEU A 1034 10.73 30.27 -39.98
CA LEU A 1034 9.65 29.52 -39.33
C LEU A 1034 8.75 30.41 -38.44
N GLN A 1035 8.87 31.74 -38.55
CA GLN A 1035 8.07 32.71 -37.79
C GLN A 1035 8.17 32.60 -36.25
N LYS A 1036 9.27 32.05 -35.72
CA LYS A 1036 9.60 31.96 -34.29
C LYS A 1036 10.55 33.06 -33.81
N HIS A 1037 10.29 34.30 -34.23
CA HIS A 1037 11.15 35.47 -33.98
C HIS A 1037 11.13 35.96 -32.51
N GLY A 1038 10.21 35.49 -31.67
CA GLY A 1038 10.09 35.88 -30.26
C GLY A 1038 11.14 35.27 -29.30
N CYS A 1039 11.98 34.34 -29.79
CA CYS A 1039 12.91 33.61 -28.94
C CYS A 1039 14.18 34.43 -28.66
N ARG A 1040 14.39 34.76 -27.38
CA ARG A 1040 15.61 35.47 -26.92
C ARG A 1040 16.69 34.53 -26.38
N PHE A 1041 16.44 33.22 -26.32
CA PHE A 1041 17.41 32.24 -25.84
C PHE A 1041 18.42 31.92 -26.94
N THR A 1042 19.72 32.03 -26.60
CA THR A 1042 20.84 31.76 -27.53
C THR A 1042 21.19 30.28 -27.57
N ALA A 1043 20.90 29.54 -26.50
CA ALA A 1043 21.04 28.08 -26.42
C ALA A 1043 19.70 27.42 -26.04
N ASN A 1044 19.58 26.12 -26.28
CA ASN A 1044 18.35 25.36 -26.01
C ASN A 1044 17.94 25.46 -24.52
N PRO A 1045 16.82 26.12 -24.19
CA PRO A 1045 16.40 26.35 -22.81
C PRO A 1045 15.64 25.17 -22.19
N LEU A 1046 15.28 24.15 -22.98
CA LEU A 1046 14.35 23.10 -22.54
C LEU A 1046 14.87 22.32 -21.34
N ARG A 1047 16.18 22.00 -21.30
CA ARG A 1047 16.78 21.31 -20.14
C ARG A 1047 16.69 22.12 -18.85
N PHE A 1048 16.91 23.43 -18.93
CA PHE A 1048 16.78 24.34 -17.78
C PHE A 1048 15.33 24.37 -17.29
N ILE A 1049 14.37 24.51 -18.21
CA ILE A 1049 12.95 24.59 -17.91
C ILE A 1049 12.45 23.28 -17.30
N GLN A 1050 12.87 22.14 -17.86
CA GLN A 1050 12.53 20.82 -17.35
C GLN A 1050 12.97 20.66 -15.89
N LYS A 1051 14.25 20.95 -15.60
CA LYS A 1051 14.78 20.92 -14.22
C LYS A 1051 14.01 21.88 -13.29
N LEU A 1052 13.62 23.05 -13.78
CA LEU A 1052 12.92 24.06 -12.98
C LEU A 1052 11.49 23.61 -12.65
N ILE A 1053 10.79 23.01 -13.63
CA ILE A 1053 9.47 22.39 -13.45
C ILE A 1053 9.55 21.25 -12.43
N GLU A 1054 10.54 20.37 -12.57
CA GLU A 1054 10.76 19.24 -11.66
C GLU A 1054 11.00 19.71 -10.22
N ASN A 1055 11.85 20.72 -10.06
CA ASN A 1055 12.14 21.32 -8.77
C ASN A 1055 10.91 21.95 -8.10
N ARG A 1056 10.06 22.65 -8.88
CA ARG A 1056 8.87 23.33 -8.34
C ARG A 1056 7.69 22.41 -8.05
N ASN A 1057 7.50 21.38 -8.86
CA ASN A 1057 6.32 20.51 -8.77
C ASN A 1057 6.58 19.18 -8.05
N ALA A 1058 7.85 18.86 -7.74
CA ALA A 1058 8.25 17.59 -7.13
C ALA A 1058 7.75 16.35 -7.89
N SER A 1059 7.55 16.51 -9.20
CA SER A 1059 7.16 15.50 -10.18
C SER A 1059 8.16 15.53 -11.34
N HIS A 1060 8.44 14.38 -11.97
CA HIS A 1060 9.16 14.40 -13.24
C HIS A 1060 8.34 15.20 -14.25
N ALA A 1061 8.96 16.18 -14.91
CA ALA A 1061 8.29 16.88 -16.01
C ALA A 1061 7.94 15.82 -17.06
N PRO A 1062 6.67 15.69 -17.47
CA PRO A 1062 6.29 14.74 -18.51
C PRO A 1062 7.15 15.00 -19.75
N ARG A 1063 7.74 13.96 -20.36
CA ARG A 1063 8.43 14.11 -21.66
C ARG A 1063 7.49 14.63 -22.77
N THR A 1064 6.19 14.60 -22.49
CA THR A 1064 5.09 15.13 -23.29
C THR A 1064 4.07 15.77 -22.35
N SER A 1065 4.16 17.08 -22.18
CA SER A 1065 3.07 17.92 -21.67
C SER A 1065 2.89 19.03 -22.70
N HIS A 1066 1.71 19.09 -23.33
CA HIS A 1066 1.36 19.95 -24.49
C HIS A 1066 2.45 20.16 -25.53
#